data_AF-A0A8C6CNI8-F1
#
_entry.id   AF-A0A8C6CNI8-F1
#
_cell.length_a   1.000
_cell.length_b   1.000
_cell.length_c   1.000
_cell.angle_alpha   90.00
_cell.angle_beta   90.00
_cell.angle_gamma   90.00
#
_symmetry.space_group_name_H-M   'P 1'
#
loop_
_entity.id
_entity.type
_entity.pdbx_description
1 polymer ?
#
loop_
_entity_poly.entity_id
_entity_poly.type
_entity_poly.pdbx_seq_one_letter_code
_entity_poly.pdbx_strand_id
1 'polypeptide(L)'
;MSNGYRTLSQHLNDLKKENFSLKLRIYFLEERMQQKYEASREDIYKRNIELKVEVESLKRELQDKRQHLDKTCADAENINSHNEAELRRQFEERQQETEHVYELLENKIQLLQEESRLAKNEAARMAALVEAEKECNLELSEKLKGVTKEREDVPGDQVKSDQYTEALAQRDKRIEELSQSLAAQEKLVEQLSQEKQQLLHLLEEPADMEVQPMTEDLLKQQKLNSNETSTTLQSVSDSHLAELQEKIQQTETTNKILQEKLNEMSCELKSVQESSQKQDDTIQNLKETLKSRESETEELYQVIEGQNDTMAKLREMLHQSQLKQLHNSEGTSPAQQQVALLDLQSALFCSQLEIQKLQRAVRQKERQLADARRCVRFVEAAAQEREQQKEASWKHNQELRKALQQLQGELQSKSQQLHTLEAEKYNEIRTQEQHIQHLHRSLSHKEQLLQEFRELLQYRNNSDKTLEANEMLLEKLRQRIQDRDVALERAIDEKFSSLEEKEKELRQLHLSMRERDHDLERLRGILSSNEATMQSMESLLRSKGLEVEQLSATCQNLQWLKEEIETKFSRWQKEQESIIQQLQTSLHDRNKEVEDLTATLLCKLGPGQNEIAEELCQRLQRKERMLQDLLSDRNKQAVEYEMEIQGLLQSMSTREQESQAAAEKMVQALMERNSELQALRQYLGGKDFMMSQALLSNRPAEVTSISPHLGEQTNQGSVHIPSRDDSTSLTAKGDASVPRSSLGDLDTVAGLEKELNNAKEELELMAKKERESRMELSALQSMVAVQEQELQGQAADMESLTRTTQIKEDLIKDLQMQLVDPEDIPAMERLTQEVLLLREKLALVESQGGNLLLMLEGLVDERSRLNEALQAERQLYSSLVKFHAHPESSERDRTLQVELEGAQVIRSRLEEVLGRSLERLSRLETLAAIG
;
A
#
# COMPACT_ATOMS: atom_id res chain seq x y z
N MET A 1 -11.02 -153.33 -12.30
CA MET A 1 -10.61 -152.18 -11.46
C MET A 1 -10.10 -150.95 -12.24
N SER A 2 -10.07 -150.93 -13.60
CA SER A 2 -9.42 -149.82 -14.34
C SER A 2 -10.21 -148.50 -14.40
N ASN A 3 -11.55 -148.52 -14.37
CA ASN A 3 -12.35 -147.30 -14.64
C ASN A 3 -12.33 -146.28 -13.49
N GLY A 4 -12.20 -146.72 -12.23
CA GLY A 4 -12.19 -145.81 -11.07
C GLY A 4 -10.95 -144.90 -10.98
N TYR A 5 -9.78 -145.39 -11.43
CA TYR A 5 -8.57 -144.58 -11.46
C TYR A 5 -8.62 -143.48 -12.52
N ARG A 6 -9.31 -143.71 -13.65
CA ARG A 6 -9.43 -142.72 -14.73
C ARG A 6 -10.34 -141.56 -14.32
N THR A 7 -11.46 -141.82 -13.64
CA THR A 7 -12.33 -140.75 -13.11
C THR A 7 -11.69 -139.97 -11.96
N LEU A 8 -10.99 -140.63 -11.03
CA LEU A 8 -10.22 -139.94 -9.97
C LEU A 8 -9.11 -139.05 -10.55
N SER A 9 -8.37 -139.52 -11.55
CA SER A 9 -7.36 -138.71 -12.24
C SER A 9 -7.96 -137.52 -13.00
N GLN A 10 -9.21 -137.62 -13.47
CA GLN A 10 -9.88 -136.55 -14.17
C GLN A 10 -10.37 -135.47 -13.20
N HIS A 11 -11.05 -135.84 -12.11
CA HIS A 11 -11.39 -134.90 -11.02
C HIS A 11 -10.17 -134.22 -10.42
N LEU A 12 -9.03 -134.91 -10.24
CA LEU A 12 -7.80 -134.27 -9.77
C LEU A 12 -7.29 -133.20 -10.74
N ASN A 13 -7.39 -133.44 -12.06
CA ASN A 13 -6.98 -132.46 -13.07
C ASN A 13 -7.95 -131.28 -13.17
N ASP A 14 -9.25 -131.51 -13.00
CA ASP A 14 -10.23 -130.44 -13.02
C ASP A 14 -10.12 -129.56 -11.77
N LEU A 15 -9.91 -130.14 -10.58
CA LEU A 15 -9.54 -129.40 -9.36
C LEU A 15 -8.24 -128.62 -9.50
N LYS A 16 -7.21 -129.17 -10.19
CA LYS A 16 -5.97 -128.43 -10.49
C LYS A 16 -6.22 -127.23 -11.41
N LYS A 17 -7.05 -127.37 -12.44
CA LYS A 17 -7.44 -126.25 -13.32
C LYS A 17 -8.24 -125.20 -12.56
N GLU A 18 -9.18 -125.60 -11.73
CA GLU A 18 -9.98 -124.70 -10.91
C GLU A 18 -9.10 -123.96 -9.88
N ASN A 19 -8.19 -124.65 -9.21
CA ASN A 19 -7.22 -124.04 -8.29
C ASN A 19 -6.27 -123.06 -9.01
N PHE A 20 -5.84 -123.38 -10.24
CA PHE A 20 -5.04 -122.48 -11.07
C PHE A 20 -5.83 -121.23 -11.50
N SER A 21 -7.07 -121.40 -11.95
CA SER A 21 -7.98 -120.28 -12.28
C SER A 21 -8.30 -119.42 -11.05
N LEU A 22 -8.48 -120.01 -9.88
CA LEU A 22 -8.64 -119.28 -8.61
C LEU A 22 -7.37 -118.50 -8.26
N LYS A 23 -6.18 -119.09 -8.38
CA LYS A 23 -4.91 -118.37 -8.17
C LYS A 23 -4.73 -117.20 -9.11
N LEU A 24 -5.01 -117.36 -10.40
CA LEU A 24 -4.99 -116.25 -11.36
C LEU A 24 -6.00 -115.15 -10.99
N ARG A 25 -7.22 -115.54 -10.58
CA ARG A 25 -8.26 -114.56 -10.20
C ARG A 25 -7.95 -113.83 -8.90
N ILE A 26 -7.30 -114.49 -7.94
CA ILE A 26 -6.78 -113.86 -6.72
C ILE A 26 -5.64 -112.89 -7.08
N TYR A 27 -4.65 -113.33 -7.88
CA TYR A 27 -3.55 -112.48 -8.33
C TYR A 27 -4.04 -111.18 -8.99
N PHE A 28 -4.96 -111.25 -9.96
CA PHE A 28 -5.52 -110.06 -10.62
C PHE A 28 -6.44 -109.22 -9.70
N LEU A 29 -6.97 -109.79 -8.62
CA LEU A 29 -7.69 -109.04 -7.59
C LEU A 29 -6.72 -108.29 -6.68
N GLU A 30 -5.64 -108.94 -6.25
CA GLU A 30 -4.57 -108.36 -5.43
C GLU A 30 -3.84 -107.24 -6.18
N GLU A 31 -3.37 -107.50 -7.40
CA GLU A 31 -2.70 -106.51 -8.27
C GLU A 31 -3.55 -105.24 -8.48
N ARG A 32 -4.85 -105.42 -8.75
CA ARG A 32 -5.80 -104.31 -8.98
C ARG A 32 -6.25 -103.60 -7.70
N MET A 33 -6.12 -104.24 -6.53
CA MET A 33 -6.29 -103.58 -5.23
C MET A 33 -5.03 -102.79 -4.86
N GLN A 34 -3.85 -103.38 -5.07
CA GLN A 34 -2.54 -102.77 -4.84
C GLN A 34 -2.39 -101.46 -5.64
N GLN A 35 -2.68 -101.49 -6.95
CA GLN A 35 -2.65 -100.30 -7.82
C GLN A 35 -3.56 -99.16 -7.32
N LYS A 36 -4.72 -99.47 -6.72
CA LYS A 36 -5.62 -98.45 -6.16
C LYS A 36 -5.09 -97.83 -4.88
N TYR A 37 -4.46 -98.62 -4.02
CA TYR A 37 -3.81 -98.11 -2.81
C TYR A 37 -2.55 -97.30 -3.13
N GLU A 38 -1.79 -97.68 -4.16
CA GLU A 38 -0.61 -96.95 -4.60
C GLU A 38 -1.01 -95.62 -5.25
N ALA A 39 -1.95 -95.59 -6.20
CA ALA A 39 -2.43 -94.36 -6.82
C ALA A 39 -3.02 -93.36 -5.78
N SER A 40 -3.89 -93.84 -4.88
CA SER A 40 -4.46 -92.95 -3.84
C SER A 40 -3.41 -92.47 -2.83
N ARG A 41 -2.35 -93.24 -2.58
CA ARG A 41 -1.22 -92.82 -1.73
C ARG A 41 -0.34 -91.78 -2.43
N GLU A 42 -0.11 -91.91 -3.73
CA GLU A 42 0.60 -90.91 -4.54
C GLU A 42 -0.16 -89.59 -4.61
N ASP A 43 -1.48 -89.62 -4.83
CA ASP A 43 -2.35 -88.43 -4.79
C ASP A 43 -2.30 -87.73 -3.42
N ILE A 44 -2.34 -88.48 -2.32
CA ILE A 44 -2.22 -87.93 -0.96
C ILE A 44 -0.84 -87.28 -0.75
N TYR A 45 0.26 -87.90 -1.19
CA TYR A 45 1.60 -87.30 -1.08
C TYR A 45 1.73 -86.04 -1.94
N LYS A 46 1.22 -86.06 -3.17
CA LYS A 46 1.21 -84.90 -4.05
C LYS A 46 0.45 -83.73 -3.42
N ARG A 47 -0.75 -83.97 -2.89
CA ARG A 47 -1.54 -82.94 -2.19
C ARG A 47 -0.83 -82.46 -0.92
N ASN A 48 -0.11 -83.32 -0.20
CA ASN A 48 0.70 -82.91 0.97
C ASN A 48 1.87 -81.99 0.56
N ILE A 49 2.53 -82.27 -0.57
CA ILE A 49 3.61 -81.44 -1.11
C ILE A 49 3.06 -80.08 -1.55
N GLU A 50 1.95 -80.06 -2.29
CA GLU A 50 1.25 -78.82 -2.69
C GLU A 50 0.90 -77.96 -1.47
N LEU A 51 0.22 -78.53 -0.47
CA LEU A 51 -0.15 -77.83 0.77
C LEU A 51 1.08 -77.35 1.55
N LYS A 52 2.18 -78.10 1.54
CA LYS A 52 3.42 -77.68 2.21
C LYS A 52 4.10 -76.52 1.47
N VAL A 53 4.08 -76.49 0.14
CA VAL A 53 4.55 -75.36 -0.66
C VAL A 53 3.68 -74.13 -0.44
N GLU A 54 2.35 -74.30 -0.41
CA GLU A 54 1.37 -73.25 -0.14
C GLU A 54 1.58 -72.64 1.26
N VAL A 55 1.74 -73.47 2.30
CA VAL A 55 2.05 -73.02 3.67
C VAL A 55 3.40 -72.29 3.75
N GLU A 56 4.44 -72.76 3.04
CA GLU A 56 5.74 -72.05 3.01
C GLU A 56 5.70 -70.75 2.19
N SER A 57 4.83 -70.63 1.17
CA SER A 57 4.56 -69.36 0.48
C SER A 57 3.89 -68.37 1.41
N LEU A 58 2.78 -68.78 2.04
CA LEU A 58 2.01 -67.94 2.96
C LEU A 58 2.83 -67.49 4.18
N LYS A 59 3.77 -68.33 4.67
CA LYS A 59 4.74 -67.94 5.70
C LYS A 59 5.68 -66.83 5.22
N ARG A 60 6.24 -66.94 4.01
CA ARG A 60 7.10 -65.88 3.44
C ARG A 60 6.30 -64.61 3.23
N GLU A 61 5.13 -64.67 2.62
CA GLU A 61 4.25 -63.50 2.44
C GLU A 61 3.87 -62.83 3.77
N LEU A 62 3.65 -63.60 4.85
CA LEU A 62 3.44 -63.03 6.19
C LEU A 62 4.70 -62.41 6.78
N GLN A 63 5.87 -63.02 6.57
CA GLN A 63 7.16 -62.48 7.01
C GLN A 63 7.52 -61.18 6.27
N ASP A 64 7.33 -61.15 4.96
CA ASP A 64 7.55 -59.99 4.11
C ASP A 64 6.60 -58.84 4.49
N LYS A 65 5.28 -59.13 4.62
CA LYS A 65 4.29 -58.15 5.11
C LYS A 65 4.65 -57.62 6.50
N ARG A 66 5.18 -58.46 7.39
CA ARG A 66 5.62 -58.01 8.72
C ARG A 66 6.85 -57.11 8.64
N GLN A 67 7.85 -57.46 7.83
CA GLN A 67 9.00 -56.58 7.58
C GLN A 67 8.60 -55.24 6.95
N HIS A 68 7.59 -55.23 6.08
CA HIS A 68 7.05 -53.98 5.54
C HIS A 68 6.36 -53.13 6.63
N LEU A 69 5.53 -53.74 7.48
CA LEU A 69 4.91 -53.03 8.61
C LEU A 69 5.96 -52.51 9.61
N ASP A 70 6.93 -53.34 9.99
CA ASP A 70 8.01 -52.95 10.92
C ASP A 70 8.83 -51.77 10.35
N LYS A 71 9.07 -51.73 9.02
CA LYS A 71 9.69 -50.58 8.34
C LYS A 71 8.79 -49.35 8.34
N THR A 72 7.52 -49.47 7.95
CA THR A 72 6.58 -48.34 7.96
C THR A 72 6.39 -47.75 9.36
N CYS A 73 6.44 -48.58 10.42
CA CYS A 73 6.46 -48.11 11.80
C CYS A 73 7.75 -47.33 12.12
N ALA A 74 8.92 -47.86 11.78
CA ALA A 74 10.19 -47.15 12.00
C ALA A 74 10.28 -45.83 11.21
N ASP A 75 9.81 -45.80 9.97
CA ASP A 75 9.75 -44.60 9.13
C ASP A 75 8.79 -43.55 9.74
N ALA A 76 7.62 -43.99 10.23
CA ALA A 76 6.66 -43.12 10.92
C ALA A 76 7.21 -42.58 12.26
N GLU A 77 7.93 -43.39 13.03
CA GLU A 77 8.60 -42.96 14.26
C GLU A 77 9.72 -41.95 13.98
N ASN A 78 10.51 -42.17 12.92
CA ASN A 78 11.54 -41.22 12.46
C ASN A 78 10.92 -39.89 12.01
N ILE A 79 9.85 -39.92 11.22
CA ILE A 79 9.12 -38.72 10.79
C ILE A 79 8.53 -37.99 11.99
N ASN A 80 7.93 -38.71 12.96
CA ASN A 80 7.41 -38.07 14.17
C ASN A 80 8.53 -37.44 15.02
N SER A 81 9.66 -38.13 15.18
CA SER A 81 10.83 -37.58 15.89
C SER A 81 11.43 -36.36 15.17
N HIS A 82 11.39 -36.33 13.84
CA HIS A 82 11.83 -35.18 13.06
C HIS A 82 10.87 -34.00 13.23
N ASN A 83 9.56 -34.22 13.08
CA ASN A 83 8.53 -33.22 13.30
C ASN A 83 8.57 -32.64 14.72
N GLU A 84 8.79 -33.46 15.75
CA GLU A 84 8.98 -32.99 17.13
C GLU A 84 10.25 -32.14 17.29
N ALA A 85 11.35 -32.49 16.61
CA ALA A 85 12.58 -31.71 16.64
C ALA A 85 12.42 -30.36 15.91
N GLU A 86 11.74 -30.35 14.75
CA GLU A 86 11.43 -29.12 14.02
C GLU A 86 10.47 -28.21 14.80
N LEU A 87 9.45 -28.77 15.45
CA LEU A 87 8.56 -28.01 16.33
C LEU A 87 9.34 -27.37 17.47
N ARG A 88 10.23 -28.10 18.14
CA ARG A 88 11.11 -27.55 19.19
C ARG A 88 11.98 -26.43 18.64
N ARG A 89 12.62 -26.63 17.47
CA ARG A 89 13.42 -25.59 16.80
C ARG A 89 12.61 -24.33 16.52
N GLN A 90 11.38 -24.46 16.00
CA GLN A 90 10.48 -23.32 15.76
C GLN A 90 10.03 -22.61 17.06
N PHE A 91 9.87 -23.34 18.16
CA PHE A 91 9.58 -22.73 19.46
C PHE A 91 10.80 -21.98 20.02
N GLU A 92 12.01 -22.53 19.88
CA GLU A 92 13.27 -21.89 20.27
C GLU A 92 13.57 -20.66 19.40
N GLU A 93 13.38 -20.75 18.09
CA GLU A 93 13.50 -19.64 17.12
C GLU A 93 12.53 -18.50 17.50
N ARG A 94 11.23 -18.79 17.69
CA ARG A 94 10.26 -17.77 18.13
C ARG A 94 10.57 -17.21 19.50
N GLN A 95 11.09 -18.01 20.44
CA GLN A 95 11.48 -17.50 21.74
C GLN A 95 12.63 -16.49 21.60
N GLN A 96 13.67 -16.82 20.82
CA GLN A 96 14.78 -15.91 20.52
C GLN A 96 14.33 -14.64 19.79
N GLU A 97 13.38 -14.75 18.84
CA GLU A 97 12.76 -13.58 18.21
C GLU A 97 12.04 -12.68 19.24
N THR A 98 11.27 -13.27 20.15
CA THR A 98 10.60 -12.49 21.21
C THR A 98 11.58 -11.86 22.18
N GLU A 99 12.63 -12.58 22.60
CA GLU A 99 13.70 -12.07 23.46
C GLU A 99 14.43 -10.89 22.78
N HIS A 100 14.78 -11.03 21.50
CA HIS A 100 15.39 -9.95 20.72
C HIS A 100 14.48 -8.74 20.55
N VAL A 101 13.17 -8.93 20.36
CA VAL A 101 12.19 -7.84 20.33
C VAL A 101 12.09 -7.15 21.70
N TYR A 102 12.12 -7.88 22.81
CA TYR A 102 12.17 -7.30 24.15
C TYR A 102 13.46 -6.49 24.37
N GLU A 103 14.63 -7.01 23.99
CA GLU A 103 15.91 -6.28 24.04
C GLU A 103 15.87 -5.01 23.18
N LEU A 104 15.33 -5.07 21.96
CA LEU A 104 15.21 -3.91 21.07
C LEU A 104 14.28 -2.83 21.66
N LEU A 105 13.16 -3.25 22.25
CA LEU A 105 12.23 -2.34 22.93
C LEU A 105 12.85 -1.73 24.18
N GLU A 106 13.59 -2.51 24.98
CA GLU A 106 14.29 -2.00 26.17
C GLU A 106 15.38 -1.00 25.78
N ASN A 107 16.22 -1.31 24.78
CA ASN A 107 17.19 -0.37 24.23
C ASN A 107 16.53 0.90 23.69
N LYS A 108 15.38 0.79 22.99
CA LYS A 108 14.65 1.97 22.49
C LYS A 108 14.06 2.82 23.62
N ILE A 109 13.59 2.18 24.69
CA ILE A 109 13.10 2.87 25.90
C ILE A 109 14.25 3.60 26.59
N GLN A 110 15.42 2.98 26.75
CA GLN A 110 16.62 3.62 27.31
C GLN A 110 17.01 4.85 26.48
N LEU A 111 17.20 4.71 25.16
CA LEU A 111 17.53 5.83 24.27
C LEU A 111 16.53 6.99 24.36
N LEU A 112 15.22 6.71 24.41
CA LEU A 112 14.19 7.75 24.58
C LEU A 112 14.25 8.43 25.96
N GLN A 113 14.67 7.71 27.02
CA GLN A 113 14.93 8.29 28.34
C GLN A 113 16.21 9.15 28.34
N GLU A 114 17.28 8.71 27.67
CA GLU A 114 18.50 9.50 27.44
C GLU A 114 18.19 10.80 26.68
N GLU A 115 17.47 10.72 25.56
CA GLU A 115 17.03 11.87 24.75
C GLU A 115 16.19 12.84 25.60
N SER A 116 15.21 12.33 26.35
CA SER A 116 14.40 13.16 27.28
C SER A 116 15.26 13.83 28.35
N ARG A 117 16.26 13.14 28.89
CA ARG A 117 17.20 13.68 29.88
C ARG A 117 18.10 14.75 29.26
N LEU A 118 18.62 14.54 28.05
CA LEU A 118 19.43 15.51 27.32
C LEU A 118 18.63 16.78 26.98
N ALA A 119 17.41 16.63 26.46
CA ALA A 119 16.50 17.75 26.18
C ALA A 119 16.15 18.55 27.44
N LYS A 120 15.90 17.88 28.58
CA LYS A 120 15.71 18.56 29.89
C LYS A 120 16.96 19.33 30.34
N ASN A 121 18.14 18.74 30.20
CA ASN A 121 19.41 19.40 30.55
C ASN A 121 19.67 20.62 29.65
N GLU A 122 19.36 20.53 28.36
CA GLU A 122 19.50 21.63 27.41
C GLU A 122 18.49 22.75 27.68
N ALA A 123 17.22 22.42 27.93
CA ALA A 123 16.21 23.38 28.36
C ALA A 123 16.62 24.10 29.66
N ALA A 124 17.16 23.38 30.64
CA ALA A 124 17.71 23.97 31.87
C ALA A 124 18.93 24.87 31.60
N ARG A 125 19.80 24.49 30.66
CA ARG A 125 20.96 25.29 30.23
C ARG A 125 20.53 26.58 29.52
N MET A 126 19.53 26.50 28.64
CA MET A 126 18.93 27.68 28.00
C MET A 126 18.22 28.59 29.00
N ALA A 127 17.48 28.03 29.96
CA ALA A 127 16.87 28.81 31.04
C ALA A 127 17.93 29.55 31.88
N ALA A 128 19.04 28.89 32.24
CA ALA A 128 20.14 29.53 32.95
C ALA A 128 20.82 30.63 32.13
N LEU A 129 20.98 30.46 30.82
CA LEU A 129 21.48 31.50 29.92
C LEU A 129 20.52 32.70 29.83
N VAL A 130 19.20 32.45 29.76
CA VAL A 130 18.17 33.50 29.74
C VAL A 130 18.13 34.27 31.06
N GLU A 131 18.27 33.61 32.22
CA GLU A 131 18.37 34.33 33.50
C GLU A 131 19.69 35.13 33.60
N ALA A 132 20.83 34.58 33.17
CA ALA A 132 22.09 35.31 33.12
C ALA A 132 22.03 36.52 32.15
N GLU A 133 21.30 36.40 31.03
CA GLU A 133 21.07 37.51 30.10
C GLU A 133 20.12 38.56 30.68
N LYS A 134 19.10 38.16 31.46
CA LYS A 134 18.25 39.08 32.23
C LYS A 134 19.06 39.82 33.29
N GLU A 135 19.91 39.13 34.05
CA GLU A 135 20.82 39.73 35.03
C GLU A 135 21.79 40.72 34.36
N CYS A 136 22.37 40.35 33.21
CA CYS A 136 23.22 41.25 32.42
C CYS A 136 22.45 42.48 31.90
N ASN A 137 21.22 42.32 31.42
CA ASN A 137 20.36 43.43 31.00
C ASN A 137 19.93 44.32 32.18
N LEU A 138 19.73 43.75 33.37
CA LEU A 138 19.47 44.50 34.61
C LEU A 138 20.72 45.30 35.01
N GLU A 139 21.90 44.69 35.03
CA GLU A 139 23.17 45.40 35.25
C GLU A 139 23.39 46.52 34.22
N LEU A 140 23.11 46.29 32.94
CA LEU A 140 23.19 47.30 31.89
C LEU A 140 22.18 48.44 32.13
N SER A 141 20.96 48.12 32.56
CA SER A 141 19.96 49.11 32.94
C SER A 141 20.39 49.93 34.17
N GLU A 142 21.03 49.30 35.15
CA GLU A 142 21.59 49.99 36.33
C GLU A 142 22.81 50.84 35.97
N LYS A 143 23.72 50.34 35.12
CA LYS A 143 24.86 51.11 34.58
C LYS A 143 24.39 52.30 33.74
N LEU A 144 23.32 52.16 32.94
CA LEU A 144 22.68 53.27 32.22
C LEU A 144 22.00 54.28 33.17
N LYS A 145 21.40 53.81 34.29
CA LYS A 145 20.89 54.66 35.38
C LYS A 145 22.02 55.35 36.19
N GLY A 146 23.21 54.75 36.24
CA GLY A 146 24.43 55.36 36.79
C GLY A 146 24.99 56.44 35.86
N VAL A 147 25.17 56.13 34.57
CA VAL A 147 25.66 57.07 33.54
C VAL A 147 24.71 58.27 33.33
N THR A 148 23.41 58.12 33.60
CA THR A 148 22.46 59.24 33.61
C THR A 148 22.50 60.08 34.90
N LYS A 149 23.15 59.62 35.96
CA LYS A 149 23.42 60.38 37.19
C LYS A 149 24.84 60.97 37.24
N GLU A 150 25.81 60.35 36.59
CA GLU A 150 27.19 60.86 36.43
C GLU A 150 27.34 61.88 35.27
N ARG A 151 26.22 62.33 34.66
CA ARG A 151 26.24 63.36 33.61
C ARG A 151 26.07 64.79 34.12
N GLU A 152 25.97 64.97 35.44
CA GLU A 152 26.24 66.23 36.11
C GLU A 152 27.62 66.09 36.79
N ASP A 153 28.50 67.06 36.52
CA ASP A 153 29.86 67.28 37.03
C ASP A 153 31.08 66.47 36.48
N VAL A 154 31.89 67.22 35.70
CA VAL A 154 33.36 67.18 35.55
C VAL A 154 33.99 66.18 34.54
N PRO A 155 34.95 66.61 33.68
CA PRO A 155 35.58 65.76 32.68
C PRO A 155 36.89 65.08 33.17
N GLY A 156 37.17 63.88 32.65
CA GLY A 156 38.43 63.18 32.91
C GLY A 156 38.55 61.89 32.10
N ASP A 157 39.36 61.92 31.05
CA ASP A 157 39.67 60.77 30.19
C ASP A 157 40.65 59.77 30.84
N GLN A 158 40.96 58.71 30.09
CA GLN A 158 42.06 57.73 30.22
C GLN A 158 41.72 56.34 30.81
N VAL A 159 41.26 56.22 32.06
CA VAL A 159 41.28 54.93 32.80
C VAL A 159 40.40 53.81 32.21
N LYS A 160 39.36 54.15 31.45
CA LYS A 160 38.43 53.15 30.84
C LYS A 160 38.98 52.50 29.57
N SER A 161 40.06 53.02 28.96
CA SER A 161 40.63 52.50 27.72
C SER A 161 41.48 51.23 27.95
N ASP A 162 42.21 51.19 29.06
CA ASP A 162 43.15 50.11 29.38
C ASP A 162 42.41 48.80 29.74
N GLN A 163 41.29 48.91 30.48
CA GLN A 163 40.45 47.74 30.81
C GLN A 163 39.80 47.12 29.57
N TYR A 164 39.44 47.93 28.56
CA TYR A 164 38.88 47.42 27.30
C TYR A 164 39.94 46.72 26.45
N THR A 165 41.18 47.21 26.44
CA THR A 165 42.28 46.58 25.70
C THR A 165 42.78 45.30 26.37
N GLU A 166 42.83 45.22 27.71
CA GLU A 166 43.08 43.95 28.41
C GLU A 166 41.95 42.92 28.19
N ALA A 167 40.68 43.35 28.21
CA ALA A 167 39.55 42.46 27.95
C ALA A 167 39.55 41.92 26.51
N LEU A 168 39.93 42.74 25.52
CA LEU A 168 40.11 42.29 24.14
C LEU A 168 41.27 41.30 24.03
N ALA A 169 42.44 41.59 24.59
CA ALA A 169 43.59 40.68 24.58
C ALA A 169 43.30 39.32 25.24
N GLN A 170 42.47 39.28 26.30
CA GLN A 170 42.01 38.03 26.91
C GLN A 170 41.05 37.25 26.00
N ARG A 171 40.19 37.93 25.24
CA ARG A 171 39.29 37.29 24.25
C ARG A 171 40.07 36.77 23.06
N ASP A 172 41.03 37.54 22.54
CA ASP A 172 41.89 37.13 21.42
C ASP A 172 42.72 35.90 21.79
N LYS A 173 43.31 35.88 23.00
CA LYS A 173 44.00 34.69 23.52
C LYS A 173 43.06 33.49 23.65
N ARG A 174 41.81 33.69 24.07
CA ARG A 174 40.82 32.61 24.17
C ARG A 174 40.38 32.11 22.79
N ILE A 175 40.33 32.98 21.79
CA ILE A 175 40.10 32.63 20.39
C ILE A 175 41.27 31.78 19.87
N GLU A 176 42.52 32.16 20.11
CA GLU A 176 43.69 31.33 19.75
C GLU A 176 43.67 29.96 20.42
N GLU A 177 43.36 29.87 21.72
CA GLU A 177 43.22 28.59 22.44
C GLU A 177 42.13 27.69 21.81
N LEU A 178 40.98 28.28 21.45
CA LEU A 178 39.89 27.56 20.78
C LEU A 178 40.25 27.16 19.34
N SER A 179 40.93 28.01 18.58
CA SER A 179 41.41 27.71 17.24
C SER A 179 42.46 26.59 17.24
N GLN A 180 43.34 26.55 18.25
CA GLN A 180 44.29 25.44 18.42
C GLN A 180 43.58 24.14 18.81
N SER A 181 42.55 24.21 19.66
CA SER A 181 41.72 23.05 19.99
C SER A 181 40.92 22.54 18.80
N LEU A 182 40.41 23.44 17.95
CA LEU A 182 39.70 23.10 16.72
C LEU A 182 40.65 22.40 15.74
N ALA A 183 41.82 22.97 15.48
CA ALA A 183 42.84 22.38 14.61
C ALA A 183 43.39 21.03 15.14
N ALA A 184 43.33 20.78 16.45
CA ALA A 184 43.64 19.48 17.04
C ALA A 184 42.51 18.46 16.81
N GLN A 185 41.24 18.89 16.88
CA GLN A 185 40.08 18.04 16.57
C GLN A 185 39.98 17.74 15.07
N GLU A 186 40.24 18.70 14.19
CA GLU A 186 40.31 18.51 12.74
C GLU A 186 41.36 17.46 12.37
N LYS A 187 42.55 17.49 12.98
CA LYS A 187 43.58 16.46 12.80
C LYS A 187 43.15 15.08 13.30
N LEU A 188 42.39 15.00 14.40
CA LEU A 188 41.85 13.74 14.89
C LEU A 188 40.78 13.18 13.94
N VAL A 189 39.95 14.05 13.34
CA VAL A 189 38.98 13.67 12.30
C VAL A 189 39.69 13.23 11.01
N GLU A 190 40.77 13.89 10.61
CA GLU A 190 41.62 13.42 9.50
C GLU A 190 42.24 12.05 9.80
N GLN A 191 42.75 11.81 11.02
CA GLN A 191 43.26 10.50 11.44
C GLN A 191 42.18 9.42 11.40
N LEU A 192 41.00 9.67 12.00
CA LEU A 192 39.88 8.73 12.00
C LEU A 192 39.32 8.47 10.59
N SER A 193 39.35 9.47 9.70
CA SER A 193 38.96 9.28 8.29
C SER A 193 40.01 8.49 7.48
N GLN A 194 41.30 8.64 7.79
CA GLN A 194 42.36 7.82 7.22
C GLN A 194 42.28 6.38 7.74
N GLU A 195 42.04 6.16 9.03
CA GLU A 195 41.77 4.82 9.60
C GLU A 195 40.52 4.19 8.97
N LYS A 196 39.43 4.96 8.78
CA LYS A 196 38.24 4.51 8.04
C LYS A 196 38.59 4.11 6.59
N GLN A 197 39.42 4.88 5.89
CA GLN A 197 39.86 4.55 4.53
C GLN A 197 40.76 3.30 4.50
N GLN A 198 41.63 3.11 5.49
CA GLN A 198 42.46 1.91 5.62
C GLN A 198 41.60 0.66 5.92
N LEU A 199 40.59 0.79 6.79
CA LEU A 199 39.63 -0.28 7.05
C LEU A 199 38.75 -0.60 5.83
N LEU A 200 38.33 0.41 5.06
CA LEU A 200 37.64 0.19 3.79
C LEU A 200 38.54 -0.55 2.78
N HIS A 201 39.82 -0.15 2.64
CA HIS A 201 40.76 -0.84 1.76
C HIS A 201 41.07 -2.29 2.23
N LEU A 202 40.97 -2.58 3.53
CA LEU A 202 41.06 -3.96 4.07
C LEU A 202 39.78 -4.79 3.85
N LEU A 203 38.63 -4.15 3.58
CA LEU A 203 37.41 -4.82 3.10
C LEU A 203 37.34 -4.90 1.57
N GLU A 204 38.09 -4.06 0.85
CA GLU A 204 38.13 -4.00 -0.63
C GLU A 204 39.26 -4.83 -1.25
N GLU A 205 40.22 -5.35 -0.49
CA GLU A 205 41.12 -6.40 -0.97
C GLU A 205 40.36 -7.74 -1.05
N PRO A 206 40.09 -8.30 -2.25
CA PRO A 206 39.76 -9.71 -2.34
C PRO A 206 41.03 -10.47 -1.94
N ALA A 207 40.99 -11.12 -0.78
CA ALA A 207 42.04 -12.07 -0.42
C ALA A 207 42.02 -13.21 -1.44
N ASP A 208 42.94 -13.14 -2.42
CA ASP A 208 43.33 -14.22 -3.32
C ASP A 208 43.93 -15.37 -2.47
N MET A 209 43.07 -16.08 -1.76
CA MET A 209 43.42 -17.33 -1.11
C MET A 209 43.30 -18.42 -2.17
N GLU A 210 44.46 -18.84 -2.69
CA GLU A 210 44.61 -19.93 -3.63
C GLU A 210 43.74 -21.13 -3.24
N VAL A 211 42.72 -21.44 -4.05
CA VAL A 211 42.01 -22.71 -3.95
C VAL A 211 42.93 -23.81 -4.47
N GLN A 212 43.83 -24.28 -3.62
CA GLN A 212 44.52 -25.54 -3.84
C GLN A 212 43.48 -26.68 -3.82
N PRO A 213 43.46 -27.57 -4.83
CA PRO A 213 42.48 -28.65 -4.92
C PRO A 213 42.83 -29.79 -3.96
N MET A 214 42.54 -29.63 -2.67
CA MET A 214 42.80 -30.67 -1.65
C MET A 214 41.56 -31.54 -1.39
N THR A 215 41.08 -32.22 -2.42
CA THR A 215 39.97 -33.21 -2.34
C THR A 215 40.24 -34.51 -3.13
N GLU A 216 41.51 -34.89 -3.34
CA GLU A 216 41.87 -36.15 -4.06
C GLU A 216 42.27 -37.36 -3.19
N ASP A 217 42.40 -37.21 -1.86
CA ASP A 217 43.06 -38.24 -1.01
C ASP A 217 42.17 -38.97 0.02
N LEU A 218 40.84 -38.96 -0.15
CA LEU A 218 39.92 -39.83 0.62
C LEU A 218 39.14 -40.86 -0.23
N LEU A 219 39.46 -41.00 -1.52
CA LEU A 219 38.87 -42.01 -2.44
C LEU A 219 39.83 -43.14 -2.87
N LYS A 220 40.93 -43.35 -2.14
CA LYS A 220 41.92 -44.42 -2.42
C LYS A 220 41.95 -45.56 -1.39
N GLN A 221 41.01 -45.61 -0.43
CA GLN A 221 40.98 -46.67 0.60
C GLN A 221 39.66 -47.46 0.69
N GLN A 222 39.05 -47.81 -0.44
CA GLN A 222 38.07 -48.92 -0.52
C GLN A 222 37.99 -49.51 -1.94
N LYS A 223 39.07 -50.17 -2.38
CA LYS A 223 39.08 -50.92 -3.65
C LYS A 223 39.89 -52.22 -3.61
N LEU A 224 39.62 -53.02 -2.59
CA LEU A 224 39.89 -54.46 -2.59
C LEU A 224 38.59 -55.18 -2.17
N ASN A 225 38.32 -56.32 -2.79
CA ASN A 225 37.11 -57.16 -2.65
C ASN A 225 35.89 -56.76 -3.50
N SER A 226 36.11 -56.56 -4.80
CA SER A 226 35.07 -56.82 -5.81
C SER A 226 35.33 -58.18 -6.49
N ASN A 227 34.82 -59.25 -5.89
CA ASN A 227 34.63 -60.54 -6.56
C ASN A 227 33.55 -61.35 -5.83
N GLU A 228 32.55 -61.77 -6.61
CA GLU A 228 31.47 -62.75 -6.34
C GLU A 228 30.04 -62.22 -6.15
N THR A 229 29.11 -62.98 -6.76
CA THR A 229 27.64 -62.89 -6.73
C THR A 229 26.95 -61.70 -7.40
N SER A 230 26.76 -61.82 -8.73
CA SER A 230 25.68 -61.14 -9.45
C SER A 230 24.30 -61.69 -9.04
N THR A 231 23.57 -61.02 -8.14
CA THR A 231 22.08 -60.92 -8.09
C THR A 231 21.54 -60.17 -6.86
N THR A 232 21.85 -58.86 -6.69
CA THR A 232 21.14 -57.93 -5.76
C THR A 232 21.60 -56.47 -5.97
N LEU A 233 21.27 -55.86 -7.11
CA LEU A 233 21.71 -54.49 -7.46
C LEU A 233 20.58 -53.58 -7.99
N GLN A 234 19.36 -53.75 -7.46
CA GLN A 234 18.21 -52.90 -7.81
C GLN A 234 17.61 -52.13 -6.61
N SER A 235 17.95 -52.46 -5.36
CA SER A 235 17.29 -51.91 -4.16
C SER A 235 18.19 -51.08 -3.23
N VAL A 236 19.47 -50.94 -3.55
CA VAL A 236 20.42 -50.10 -2.77
C VAL A 236 20.60 -48.72 -3.42
N SER A 237 20.36 -48.62 -4.73
CA SER A 237 20.41 -47.37 -5.49
C SER A 237 19.40 -46.35 -4.98
N ASP A 238 18.17 -46.78 -4.72
CA ASP A 238 17.05 -45.87 -4.42
C ASP A 238 17.19 -45.19 -3.05
N SER A 239 17.79 -45.87 -2.07
CA SER A 239 18.03 -45.30 -0.73
C SER A 239 19.13 -44.23 -0.75
N HIS A 240 20.25 -44.46 -1.45
CA HIS A 240 21.28 -43.43 -1.60
C HIS A 240 20.85 -42.29 -2.54
N LEU A 241 20.00 -42.57 -3.54
CA LEU A 241 19.38 -41.52 -4.34
C LEU A 241 18.44 -40.66 -3.48
N ALA A 242 17.65 -41.25 -2.59
CA ALA A 242 16.80 -40.51 -1.65
C ALA A 242 17.62 -39.62 -0.69
N GLU A 243 18.67 -40.16 -0.05
CA GLU A 243 19.55 -39.36 0.83
C GLU A 243 20.25 -38.20 0.09
N LEU A 244 20.69 -38.43 -1.16
CA LEU A 244 21.28 -37.38 -1.98
C LEU A 244 20.23 -36.36 -2.40
N GLN A 245 19.01 -36.78 -2.70
CA GLN A 245 17.92 -35.90 -3.08
C GLN A 245 17.41 -35.06 -1.90
N GLU A 246 17.38 -35.61 -0.69
CA GLU A 246 17.10 -34.87 0.54
C GLU A 246 18.20 -33.85 0.84
N LYS A 247 19.48 -34.23 0.72
CA LYS A 247 20.61 -33.29 0.86
C LYS A 247 20.58 -32.19 -0.20
N ILE A 248 20.24 -32.52 -1.45
CA ILE A 248 20.02 -31.53 -2.51
C ILE A 248 18.91 -30.57 -2.09
N GLN A 249 17.74 -31.07 -1.66
CA GLN A 249 16.64 -30.23 -1.19
C GLN A 249 17.03 -29.36 0.02
N GLN A 250 17.80 -29.87 0.98
CA GLN A 250 18.33 -29.09 2.10
C GLN A 250 19.33 -28.01 1.64
N THR A 251 20.17 -28.29 0.65
CA THR A 251 21.05 -27.28 0.03
C THR A 251 20.28 -26.27 -0.83
N GLU A 252 19.15 -26.66 -1.42
CA GLU A 252 18.28 -25.76 -2.18
C GLU A 252 17.48 -24.84 -1.26
N THR A 253 16.94 -25.34 -0.14
CA THR A 253 16.23 -24.50 0.85
C THR A 253 17.18 -23.55 1.57
N THR A 254 18.37 -23.99 1.95
CA THR A 254 19.39 -23.11 2.56
C THR A 254 19.92 -22.07 1.57
N ASN A 255 20.17 -22.42 0.30
CA ASN A 255 20.47 -21.42 -0.74
C ASN A 255 19.31 -20.44 -0.94
N LYS A 256 18.06 -20.91 -0.91
CA LYS A 256 16.89 -20.03 -1.04
C LYS A 256 16.81 -19.03 0.12
N ILE A 257 17.01 -19.48 1.37
CA ILE A 257 17.05 -18.60 2.54
C ILE A 257 18.21 -17.60 2.46
N LEU A 258 19.39 -18.03 1.99
CA LEU A 258 20.53 -17.12 1.79
C LEU A 258 20.27 -16.11 0.66
N GLN A 259 19.58 -16.52 -0.41
CA GLN A 259 19.14 -15.64 -1.49
C GLN A 259 18.10 -14.62 -1.02
N GLU A 260 17.16 -15.05 -0.17
CA GLU A 260 16.16 -14.19 0.48
C GLU A 260 16.85 -13.17 1.39
N LYS A 261 17.77 -13.58 2.27
CA LYS A 261 18.58 -12.66 3.10
C LYS A 261 19.48 -11.71 2.31
N LEU A 262 20.06 -12.16 1.19
CA LEU A 262 20.83 -11.32 0.29
C LEU A 262 19.95 -10.24 -0.36
N ASN A 263 18.71 -10.59 -0.72
CA ASN A 263 17.74 -9.65 -1.27
C ASN A 263 17.25 -8.65 -0.20
N GLU A 264 17.00 -9.09 1.03
CA GLU A 264 16.65 -8.23 2.18
C GLU A 264 17.75 -7.21 2.46
N MET A 265 19.00 -7.67 2.66
CA MET A 265 20.19 -6.82 2.80
C MET A 265 20.34 -5.83 1.64
N SER A 266 20.06 -6.27 0.40
CA SER A 266 20.10 -5.41 -0.78
C SER A 266 18.99 -4.34 -0.81
N CYS A 267 17.83 -4.63 -0.23
CA CYS A 267 16.74 -3.66 -0.06
C CYS A 267 17.04 -2.67 1.07
N GLU A 268 17.58 -3.13 2.19
CA GLU A 268 18.02 -2.28 3.30
C GLU A 268 19.12 -1.33 2.85
N LEU A 269 20.17 -1.83 2.19
CA LEU A 269 21.25 -1.01 1.62
C LEU A 269 20.74 0.07 0.66
N LYS A 270 19.77 -0.26 -0.21
CA LYS A 270 19.12 0.74 -1.08
C LYS A 270 18.37 1.79 -0.27
N SER A 271 17.61 1.39 0.76
CA SER A 271 16.88 2.34 1.62
C SER A 271 17.82 3.28 2.38
N VAL A 272 18.97 2.77 2.87
CA VAL A 272 20.02 3.57 3.52
C VAL A 272 20.67 4.51 2.51
N GLN A 273 21.01 4.03 1.30
CA GLN A 273 21.57 4.84 0.23
C GLN A 273 20.62 5.97 -0.20
N GLU A 274 19.33 5.70 -0.38
CA GLU A 274 18.31 6.71 -0.66
C GLU A 274 18.18 7.72 0.49
N SER A 275 18.31 7.29 1.74
CA SER A 275 18.30 8.19 2.90
C SER A 275 19.53 9.09 2.96
N SER A 276 20.71 8.57 2.61
CA SER A 276 21.97 9.33 2.51
C SER A 276 21.87 10.37 1.39
N GLN A 277 21.41 9.97 0.20
CA GLN A 277 21.24 10.90 -0.92
C GLN A 277 20.30 12.07 -0.55
N LYS A 278 19.18 11.79 0.12
CA LYS A 278 18.25 12.83 0.61
C LYS A 278 18.90 13.75 1.67
N GLN A 279 19.82 13.24 2.48
CA GLN A 279 20.60 14.07 3.41
C GLN A 279 21.63 14.93 2.67
N ASP A 280 22.36 14.38 1.70
CA ASP A 280 23.33 15.10 0.87
C ASP A 280 22.67 16.23 0.05
N ASP A 281 21.51 15.96 -0.56
CA ASP A 281 20.70 16.97 -1.26
C ASP A 281 20.23 18.08 -0.31
N THR A 282 19.89 17.73 0.94
CA THR A 282 19.53 18.71 1.98
C THR A 282 20.75 19.57 2.40
N ILE A 283 21.92 18.96 2.56
CA ILE A 283 23.18 19.65 2.88
C ILE A 283 23.59 20.58 1.73
N GLN A 284 23.47 20.13 0.48
CA GLN A 284 23.71 20.94 -0.73
C GLN A 284 22.82 22.19 -0.74
N ASN A 285 21.52 22.04 -0.45
CA ASN A 285 20.57 23.15 -0.36
C ASN A 285 20.91 24.15 0.77
N LEU A 286 21.28 23.64 1.95
CA LEU A 286 21.74 24.49 3.06
C LEU A 286 23.03 25.25 2.69
N LYS A 287 23.95 24.61 1.98
CA LYS A 287 25.20 25.23 1.49
C LYS A 287 24.95 26.30 0.43
N GLU A 288 23.96 26.14 -0.45
CA GLU A 288 23.56 27.19 -1.40
C GLU A 288 22.86 28.38 -0.72
N THR A 289 21.99 28.13 0.26
CA THR A 289 21.34 29.22 1.02
C THR A 289 22.34 29.99 1.89
N LEU A 290 23.35 29.33 2.46
CA LEU A 290 24.45 29.98 3.16
C LEU A 290 25.22 30.94 2.23
N LYS A 291 25.64 30.49 1.04
CA LYS A 291 26.31 31.33 0.04
C LYS A 291 25.47 32.53 -0.41
N SER A 292 24.15 32.35 -0.52
CA SER A 292 23.22 33.45 -0.80
C SER A 292 23.30 34.52 0.31
N ARG A 293 23.27 34.11 1.58
CA ARG A 293 23.39 35.01 2.74
C ARG A 293 24.76 35.66 2.86
N GLU A 294 25.85 34.94 2.58
CA GLU A 294 27.21 35.50 2.53
C GLU A 294 27.27 36.64 1.50
N SER A 295 26.77 36.43 0.28
CA SER A 295 26.70 37.48 -0.74
C SER A 295 25.79 38.66 -0.36
N GLU A 296 24.69 38.42 0.36
CA GLU A 296 23.82 39.48 0.90
C GLU A 296 24.57 40.32 1.95
N THR A 297 25.41 39.70 2.79
CA THR A 297 26.26 40.43 3.75
C THR A 297 27.38 41.23 3.07
N GLU A 298 28.05 40.67 2.05
CA GLU A 298 29.09 41.38 1.29
C GLU A 298 28.54 42.62 0.58
N GLU A 299 27.33 42.53 0.00
CA GLU A 299 26.66 43.71 -0.59
C GLU A 299 26.28 44.77 0.44
N LEU A 300 25.88 44.36 1.66
CA LEU A 300 25.63 45.30 2.75
C LEU A 300 26.91 46.02 3.19
N TYR A 301 28.05 45.32 3.25
CA TYR A 301 29.36 45.95 3.52
C TYR A 301 29.73 46.97 2.45
N GLN A 302 29.62 46.63 1.15
CA GLN A 302 29.88 47.57 0.05
C GLN A 302 28.97 48.81 0.08
N VAL A 303 27.71 48.65 0.49
CA VAL A 303 26.79 49.78 0.69
C VAL A 303 27.22 50.68 1.85
N ILE A 304 27.67 50.09 2.96
CA ILE A 304 28.18 50.85 4.13
C ILE A 304 29.45 51.63 3.75
N GLU A 305 30.38 51.03 3.01
CA GLU A 305 31.55 51.74 2.48
C GLU A 305 31.16 52.90 1.56
N GLY A 306 30.26 52.67 0.59
CA GLY A 306 29.77 53.73 -0.30
C GLY A 306 29.03 54.87 0.44
N GLN A 307 28.35 54.56 1.54
CA GLN A 307 27.73 55.57 2.42
C GLN A 307 28.75 56.35 3.25
N ASN A 308 29.81 55.69 3.72
CA ASN A 308 30.92 56.36 4.41
C ASN A 308 31.70 57.28 3.48
N ASP A 309 31.98 56.84 2.24
CA ASP A 309 32.61 57.63 1.18
C ASP A 309 31.81 58.88 0.79
N THR A 310 30.49 58.74 0.68
CA THR A 310 29.62 59.88 0.35
C THR A 310 29.48 60.84 1.54
N MET A 311 29.43 60.34 2.78
CA MET A 311 29.55 61.19 3.98
C MET A 311 30.90 61.91 4.06
N ALA A 312 32.01 61.27 3.70
CA ALA A 312 33.33 61.92 3.65
C ALA A 312 33.36 63.05 2.60
N LYS A 313 32.86 62.80 1.39
CA LYS A 313 32.75 63.81 0.31
C LYS A 313 31.84 64.98 0.69
N LEU A 314 30.72 64.72 1.37
CA LEU A 314 29.84 65.79 1.86
C LEU A 314 30.50 66.64 2.97
N ARG A 315 31.28 66.02 3.86
CA ARG A 315 32.09 66.75 4.86
C ARG A 315 33.17 67.60 4.18
N GLU A 316 33.88 67.07 3.18
CA GLU A 316 34.83 67.85 2.37
C GLU A 316 34.17 69.03 1.66
N MET A 317 33.02 68.83 0.98
CA MET A 317 32.33 69.93 0.30
C MET A 317 31.82 71.00 1.27
N LEU A 318 31.35 70.61 2.46
CA LEU A 318 30.97 71.55 3.52
C LEU A 318 32.18 72.39 3.95
N HIS A 319 33.34 71.76 4.21
CA HIS A 319 34.57 72.46 4.56
C HIS A 319 35.08 73.37 3.43
N GLN A 320 35.02 72.92 2.16
CA GLN A 320 35.38 73.74 1.00
C GLN A 320 34.44 74.94 0.80
N SER A 321 33.15 74.78 1.09
CA SER A 321 32.16 75.86 1.06
C SER A 321 32.44 76.91 2.14
N GLN A 322 32.69 76.47 3.38
CA GLN A 322 33.08 77.33 4.50
C GLN A 322 34.40 78.08 4.23
N LEU A 323 35.40 77.42 3.63
CA LEU A 323 36.66 78.03 3.20
C LEU A 323 36.50 79.10 2.11
N LYS A 324 35.56 78.90 1.17
CA LYS A 324 35.22 79.87 0.12
C LYS A 324 34.43 81.06 0.65
N GLN A 325 33.55 80.86 1.64
CA GLN A 325 32.86 81.95 2.34
C GLN A 325 33.84 82.86 3.11
N LEU A 326 34.90 82.31 3.69
CA LEU A 326 35.94 83.10 4.38
C LEU A 326 36.83 83.94 3.45
N HIS A 327 36.82 83.70 2.13
CA HIS A 327 37.65 84.44 1.16
C HIS A 327 36.90 85.53 0.38
N ASN A 328 35.56 85.54 0.36
CA ASN A 328 34.77 86.45 -0.49
C ASN A 328 33.84 87.34 0.37
N SER A 329 34.34 88.52 0.78
CA SER A 329 33.62 89.45 1.67
C SER A 329 32.88 90.61 0.97
N GLU A 330 32.84 90.67 -0.37
CA GLU A 330 32.27 91.80 -1.11
C GLU A 330 31.34 91.37 -2.26
N GLY A 331 30.10 91.87 -2.26
CA GLY A 331 29.11 91.70 -3.34
C GLY A 331 27.90 90.81 -3.00
N THR A 332 26.71 91.40 -2.93
CA THR A 332 25.47 90.74 -2.46
C THR A 332 24.61 90.05 -3.55
N SER A 333 25.03 90.06 -4.82
CA SER A 333 24.28 89.45 -5.94
C SER A 333 24.68 88.02 -6.36
N PRO A 334 25.91 87.47 -6.16
CA PRO A 334 26.25 86.11 -6.59
C PRO A 334 25.59 85.00 -5.75
N ALA A 335 25.22 85.32 -4.50
CA ALA A 335 24.80 84.33 -3.51
C ALA A 335 23.54 83.56 -3.92
N GLN A 336 22.54 84.22 -4.51
CA GLN A 336 21.27 83.56 -4.89
C GLN A 336 21.41 82.57 -6.06
N GLN A 337 22.30 82.83 -7.02
CA GLN A 337 22.59 81.86 -8.09
C GLN A 337 23.41 80.67 -7.59
N GLN A 338 24.33 80.88 -6.63
CA GLN A 338 25.05 79.79 -5.98
C GLN A 338 24.14 78.91 -5.11
N VAL A 339 23.20 79.50 -4.36
CA VAL A 339 22.20 78.74 -3.59
C VAL A 339 21.33 77.90 -4.52
N ALA A 340 20.77 78.49 -5.59
CA ALA A 340 19.95 77.73 -6.55
C ALA A 340 20.72 76.58 -7.24
N LEU A 341 22.02 76.75 -7.53
CA LEU A 341 22.87 75.67 -8.06
C LEU A 341 23.13 74.57 -7.02
N LEU A 342 23.36 74.94 -5.76
CA LEU A 342 23.51 74.01 -4.64
C LEU A 342 22.23 73.21 -4.38
N ASP A 343 21.06 73.86 -4.41
CA ASP A 343 19.76 73.21 -4.25
C ASP A 343 19.50 72.21 -5.39
N LEU A 344 19.84 72.58 -6.63
CA LEU A 344 19.65 71.72 -7.80
C LEU A 344 20.66 70.55 -7.82
N GLN A 345 21.90 70.75 -7.36
CA GLN A 345 22.85 69.66 -7.12
C GLN A 345 22.40 68.73 -6.00
N SER A 346 21.88 69.26 -4.88
CA SER A 346 21.30 68.46 -3.80
C SER A 346 20.09 67.64 -4.27
N ALA A 347 19.19 68.24 -5.05
CA ALA A 347 18.04 67.54 -5.62
C ALA A 347 18.48 66.39 -6.54
N LEU A 348 19.44 66.65 -7.44
CA LEU A 348 19.98 65.64 -8.35
C LEU A 348 20.67 64.49 -7.59
N PHE A 349 21.38 64.80 -6.50
CA PHE A 349 22.00 63.81 -5.61
C PHE A 349 20.96 62.96 -4.86
N CYS A 350 19.87 63.56 -4.36
CA CYS A 350 18.74 62.85 -3.77
C CYS A 350 18.10 61.89 -4.78
N SER A 351 17.82 62.34 -6.01
CA SER A 351 17.31 61.49 -7.09
C SER A 351 18.25 60.32 -7.40
N GLN A 352 19.56 60.54 -7.39
CA GLN A 352 20.54 59.49 -7.68
C GLN A 352 20.64 58.46 -6.56
N LEU A 353 20.53 58.88 -5.29
CA LEU A 353 20.39 57.99 -4.13
C LEU A 353 19.09 57.17 -4.19
N GLU A 354 17.99 57.78 -4.62
CA GLU A 354 16.69 57.11 -4.75
C GLU A 354 16.70 56.07 -5.87
N ILE A 355 17.30 56.38 -7.02
CA ILE A 355 17.55 55.40 -8.10
C ILE A 355 18.41 54.24 -7.61
N GLN A 356 19.50 54.49 -6.87
CA GLN A 356 20.32 53.42 -6.29
C GLN A 356 19.57 52.57 -5.24
N LYS A 357 18.61 53.16 -4.51
CA LYS A 357 17.75 52.45 -3.56
C LYS A 357 16.75 51.54 -4.30
N LEU A 358 16.14 52.05 -5.37
CA LEU A 358 15.23 51.28 -6.23
C LEU A 358 15.95 50.14 -6.96
N GLN A 359 17.14 50.37 -7.52
CA GLN A 359 17.96 49.31 -8.15
C GLN A 359 18.32 48.18 -7.17
N ARG A 360 18.60 48.50 -5.90
CA ARG A 360 18.81 47.49 -4.85
C ARG A 360 17.53 46.70 -4.55
N ALA A 361 16.39 47.38 -4.43
CA ALA A 361 15.10 46.71 -4.24
C ALA A 361 14.76 45.76 -5.41
N VAL A 362 15.05 46.15 -6.65
CA VAL A 362 14.88 45.28 -7.83
C VAL A 362 15.77 44.05 -7.74
N ARG A 363 17.08 44.19 -7.52
CA ARG A 363 18.01 43.04 -7.38
C ARG A 363 17.61 42.09 -6.25
N GLN A 364 17.16 42.63 -5.12
CA GLN A 364 16.68 41.81 -4.01
C GLN A 364 15.41 41.04 -4.39
N LYS A 365 14.49 41.63 -5.17
CA LYS A 365 13.29 40.96 -5.68
C LYS A 365 13.61 39.92 -6.75
N GLU A 366 14.57 40.16 -7.63
CA GLU A 366 15.07 39.19 -8.62
C GLU A 366 15.63 37.93 -7.93
N ARG A 367 16.42 38.10 -6.85
CA ARG A 367 16.93 36.96 -6.05
C ARG A 367 15.82 36.22 -5.33
N GLN A 368 14.92 36.93 -4.64
CA GLN A 368 13.75 36.31 -3.99
C GLN A 368 12.91 35.49 -4.98
N LEU A 369 12.76 35.97 -6.22
CA LEU A 369 12.05 35.29 -7.28
C LEU A 369 12.83 34.10 -7.87
N ALA A 370 14.16 34.18 -7.96
CA ALA A 370 15.01 33.05 -8.33
C ALA A 370 15.01 31.93 -7.27
N ASP A 371 15.02 32.29 -5.99
CA ASP A 371 14.94 31.37 -4.87
C ASP A 371 13.54 30.73 -4.79
N ALA A 372 12.47 31.51 -4.94
CA ALA A 372 11.12 30.97 -5.05
C ALA A 372 11.00 29.97 -6.23
N ARG A 373 11.58 30.27 -7.40
CA ARG A 373 11.64 29.35 -8.55
C ARG A 373 12.51 28.11 -8.31
N ARG A 374 13.47 28.13 -7.38
CA ARG A 374 14.18 26.92 -6.92
C ARG A 374 13.28 26.11 -6.00
N CYS A 375 12.69 26.73 -4.97
CA CYS A 375 11.78 26.07 -4.05
C CYS A 375 10.59 25.40 -4.75
N VAL A 376 9.98 26.05 -5.75
CA VAL A 376 8.90 25.46 -6.56
C VAL A 376 9.38 24.20 -7.28
N ARG A 377 10.54 24.24 -7.95
CA ARG A 377 11.10 23.05 -8.63
C ARG A 377 11.42 21.89 -7.69
N PHE A 378 11.89 22.18 -6.46
CA PHE A 378 12.08 21.14 -5.44
C PHE A 378 10.76 20.54 -4.97
N VAL A 379 9.72 21.35 -4.76
CA VAL A 379 8.38 20.87 -4.38
C VAL A 379 7.75 20.06 -5.53
N GLU A 380 7.94 20.47 -6.79
CA GLU A 380 7.51 19.73 -7.97
C GLU A 380 8.22 18.36 -8.08
N ALA A 381 9.55 18.32 -7.89
CA ALA A 381 10.31 17.07 -7.89
C ALA A 381 9.88 16.12 -6.76
N ALA A 382 9.76 16.64 -5.52
CA ALA A 382 9.30 15.84 -4.38
C ALA A 382 7.85 15.36 -4.53
N ALA A 383 6.99 16.13 -5.22
CA ALA A 383 5.64 15.70 -5.58
C ALA A 383 5.65 14.57 -6.62
N GLN A 384 6.52 14.66 -7.64
CA GLN A 384 6.69 13.60 -8.65
C GLN A 384 7.24 12.31 -8.04
N GLU A 385 8.27 12.37 -7.19
CA GLU A 385 8.79 11.20 -6.45
C GLU A 385 7.69 10.55 -5.59
N ARG A 386 6.91 11.37 -4.87
CA ARG A 386 5.81 10.88 -4.04
C ARG A 386 4.71 10.22 -4.87
N GLU A 387 4.44 10.70 -6.08
CA GLU A 387 3.46 10.07 -6.97
C GLU A 387 3.99 8.74 -7.55
N GLN A 388 5.27 8.68 -7.94
CA GLN A 388 5.92 7.43 -8.34
C GLN A 388 5.93 6.40 -7.21
N GLN A 389 6.16 6.84 -5.97
CA GLN A 389 6.09 5.97 -4.78
C GLN A 389 4.66 5.47 -4.52
N LYS A 390 3.64 6.31 -4.68
CA LYS A 390 2.23 5.87 -4.63
C LYS A 390 1.94 4.83 -5.71
N GLU A 391 2.33 5.08 -6.96
CA GLU A 391 2.13 4.13 -8.06
C GLU A 391 2.79 2.79 -7.79
N ALA A 392 4.04 2.78 -7.33
CA ALA A 392 4.76 1.56 -6.96
C ALA A 392 4.04 0.81 -5.83
N SER A 393 3.61 1.54 -4.78
CA SER A 393 2.85 0.94 -3.67
C SER A 393 1.47 0.41 -4.12
N TRP A 394 0.82 1.05 -5.09
CA TRP A 394 -0.46 0.62 -5.66
C TRP A 394 -0.29 -0.63 -6.52
N LYS A 395 0.74 -0.70 -7.36
CA LYS A 395 1.11 -1.88 -8.16
C LYS A 395 1.38 -3.08 -7.23
N HIS A 396 2.20 -2.90 -6.20
CA HIS A 396 2.47 -3.93 -5.21
C HIS A 396 1.21 -4.37 -4.43
N ASN A 397 0.34 -3.43 -4.01
CA ASN A 397 -0.94 -3.78 -3.41
C ASN A 397 -1.87 -4.54 -4.37
N GLN A 398 -1.84 -4.23 -5.67
CA GLN A 398 -2.62 -4.94 -6.67
C GLN A 398 -2.10 -6.37 -6.88
N GLU A 399 -0.79 -6.57 -6.89
CA GLU A 399 -0.13 -7.88 -6.93
C GLU A 399 -0.45 -8.70 -5.68
N LEU A 400 -0.35 -8.10 -4.49
CA LEU A 400 -0.71 -8.76 -3.22
C LEU A 400 -2.18 -9.20 -3.20
N ARG A 401 -3.10 -8.37 -3.71
CA ARG A 401 -4.52 -8.75 -3.86
C ARG A 401 -4.73 -9.89 -4.83
N LYS A 402 -4.02 -9.93 -5.96
CA LYS A 402 -4.06 -11.04 -6.92
C LYS A 402 -3.54 -12.34 -6.28
N ALA A 403 -2.42 -12.27 -5.55
CA ALA A 403 -1.85 -13.42 -4.84
C ALA A 403 -2.78 -13.93 -3.74
N LEU A 404 -3.38 -13.04 -2.93
CA LEU A 404 -4.38 -13.41 -1.92
C LEU A 404 -5.62 -14.05 -2.56
N GLN A 405 -6.12 -13.53 -3.68
CA GLN A 405 -7.25 -14.12 -4.39
C GLN A 405 -6.93 -15.50 -4.97
N GLN A 406 -5.70 -15.70 -5.47
CA GLN A 406 -5.21 -17.01 -5.92
C GLN A 406 -5.12 -18.00 -4.74
N LEU A 407 -4.49 -17.61 -3.63
CA LEU A 407 -4.39 -18.45 -2.42
C LEU A 407 -5.76 -18.78 -1.81
N GLN A 408 -6.72 -17.85 -1.83
CA GLN A 408 -8.11 -18.12 -1.43
C GLN A 408 -8.77 -19.14 -2.36
N GLY A 409 -8.57 -19.03 -3.68
CA GLY A 409 -9.06 -20.03 -4.65
C GLY A 409 -8.42 -21.41 -4.46
N GLU A 410 -7.12 -21.47 -4.20
CA GLU A 410 -6.39 -22.71 -3.88
C GLU A 410 -6.86 -23.34 -2.56
N LEU A 411 -7.11 -22.52 -1.53
CA LEU A 411 -7.63 -22.98 -0.24
C LEU A 411 -9.05 -23.52 -0.38
N GLN A 412 -9.92 -22.84 -1.12
CA GLN A 412 -11.28 -23.31 -1.43
C GLN A 412 -11.24 -24.62 -2.23
N SER A 413 -10.36 -24.71 -3.23
CA SER A 413 -10.10 -25.94 -4.00
C SER A 413 -9.67 -27.10 -3.09
N LYS A 414 -8.67 -26.88 -2.22
CA LYS A 414 -8.20 -27.90 -1.27
C LYS A 414 -9.27 -28.30 -0.25
N SER A 415 -10.05 -27.34 0.27
CA SER A 415 -11.18 -27.62 1.18
C SER A 415 -12.25 -28.46 0.50
N GLN A 416 -12.62 -28.15 -0.75
CA GLN A 416 -13.54 -28.97 -1.54
C GLN A 416 -12.98 -30.38 -1.79
N GLN A 417 -11.69 -30.50 -2.13
CA GLN A 417 -11.02 -31.79 -2.31
C GLN A 417 -11.04 -32.63 -1.02
N LEU A 418 -10.73 -32.03 0.12
CA LEU A 418 -10.80 -32.70 1.43
C LEU A 418 -12.22 -33.16 1.73
N HIS A 419 -13.24 -32.32 1.56
CA HIS A 419 -14.64 -32.74 1.75
C HIS A 419 -15.09 -33.83 0.78
N THR A 420 -14.61 -33.85 -0.48
CA THR A 420 -14.89 -34.98 -1.37
C THR A 420 -14.22 -36.27 -0.91
N LEU A 421 -12.96 -36.21 -0.46
CA LEU A 421 -12.23 -37.37 0.07
C LEU A 421 -12.85 -37.88 1.38
N GLU A 422 -13.27 -36.99 2.28
CA GLU A 422 -14.01 -37.33 3.49
C GLU A 422 -15.32 -38.04 3.14
N ALA A 423 -16.12 -37.46 2.23
CA ALA A 423 -17.37 -38.07 1.79
C ALA A 423 -17.14 -39.44 1.12
N GLU A 424 -16.10 -39.59 0.31
CA GLU A 424 -15.68 -40.88 -0.25
C GLU A 424 -15.31 -41.88 0.84
N LYS A 425 -14.53 -41.48 1.86
CA LYS A 425 -14.16 -42.35 3.00
C LYS A 425 -15.36 -42.74 3.86
N TYR A 426 -16.29 -41.83 4.14
CA TYR A 426 -17.55 -42.16 4.81
C TYR A 426 -18.41 -43.13 3.99
N ASN A 427 -18.46 -42.97 2.66
CA ASN A 427 -19.15 -43.91 1.77
C ASN A 427 -18.45 -45.29 1.75
N GLU A 428 -17.12 -45.34 1.66
CA GLU A 428 -16.32 -46.58 1.76
C GLU A 428 -16.62 -47.31 3.07
N ILE A 429 -16.49 -46.63 4.22
CA ILE A 429 -16.77 -47.20 5.55
C ILE A 429 -18.20 -47.74 5.60
N ARG A 430 -19.20 -46.96 5.16
CA ARG A 430 -20.61 -47.42 5.12
C ARG A 430 -20.78 -48.68 4.26
N THR A 431 -20.13 -48.77 3.11
CA THR A 431 -20.21 -49.98 2.26
C THR A 431 -19.49 -51.18 2.88
N GLN A 432 -18.38 -50.97 3.59
CA GLN A 432 -17.68 -52.02 4.35
C GLN A 432 -18.53 -52.51 5.53
N GLU A 433 -19.17 -51.61 6.28
CA GLU A 433 -20.11 -51.96 7.34
C GLU A 433 -21.30 -52.77 6.81
N GLN A 434 -21.90 -52.34 5.70
CA GLN A 434 -22.96 -53.08 5.01
C GLN A 434 -22.49 -54.48 4.58
N HIS A 435 -21.26 -54.59 4.06
CA HIS A 435 -20.66 -55.88 3.69
C HIS A 435 -20.42 -56.78 4.91
N ILE A 436 -19.90 -56.23 6.02
CA ILE A 436 -19.73 -56.94 7.29
C ILE A 436 -21.07 -57.44 7.83
N GLN A 437 -22.11 -56.59 7.83
CA GLN A 437 -23.46 -57.00 8.23
C GLN A 437 -24.02 -58.12 7.34
N HIS A 438 -23.82 -58.05 6.02
CA HIS A 438 -24.22 -59.11 5.10
C HIS A 438 -23.46 -60.42 5.36
N LEU A 439 -22.13 -60.35 5.55
CA LEU A 439 -21.30 -61.51 5.92
C LEU A 439 -21.75 -62.11 7.25
N HIS A 440 -22.10 -61.29 8.24
CA HIS A 440 -22.58 -61.74 9.54
C HIS A 440 -23.92 -62.48 9.44
N ARG A 441 -24.87 -61.95 8.65
CA ARG A 441 -26.14 -62.64 8.33
C ARG A 441 -25.89 -63.97 7.59
N SER A 442 -24.99 -63.98 6.61
CA SER A 442 -24.63 -65.19 5.85
C SER A 442 -23.94 -66.25 6.72
N LEU A 443 -23.07 -65.83 7.64
CA LEU A 443 -22.39 -66.70 8.59
C LEU A 443 -23.40 -67.32 9.57
N SER A 444 -24.26 -66.49 10.19
CA SER A 444 -25.31 -66.97 11.10
C SER A 444 -26.25 -67.97 10.42
N HIS A 445 -26.64 -67.71 9.16
CA HIS A 445 -27.44 -68.66 8.37
C HIS A 445 -26.70 -69.98 8.08
N LYS A 446 -25.39 -69.92 7.78
CA LYS A 446 -24.56 -71.14 7.64
C LYS A 446 -24.43 -71.91 8.95
N GLU A 447 -24.32 -71.22 10.09
CA GLU A 447 -24.29 -71.84 11.42
C GLU A 447 -25.62 -72.54 11.75
N GLN A 448 -26.76 -71.92 11.45
CA GLN A 448 -28.09 -72.53 11.54
C GLN A 448 -28.18 -73.79 10.66
N LEU A 449 -27.80 -73.70 9.38
CA LEU A 449 -27.80 -74.84 8.45
C LEU A 449 -26.89 -75.98 8.93
N LEU A 450 -25.71 -75.67 9.49
CA LEU A 450 -24.78 -76.64 10.07
C LEU A 450 -25.34 -77.29 11.34
N GLN A 451 -26.04 -76.53 12.19
CA GLN A 451 -26.69 -77.04 13.38
C GLN A 451 -27.82 -78.03 13.02
N GLU A 452 -28.71 -77.64 12.11
CA GLU A 452 -29.71 -78.54 11.53
C GLU A 452 -29.08 -79.78 10.87
N PHE A 453 -27.97 -79.64 10.12
CA PHE A 453 -27.26 -80.80 9.54
C PHE A 453 -26.74 -81.75 10.62
N ARG A 454 -26.22 -81.23 11.75
CA ARG A 454 -25.80 -82.06 12.90
C ARG A 454 -26.99 -82.79 13.51
N GLU A 455 -28.13 -82.13 13.67
CA GLU A 455 -29.37 -82.73 14.18
C GLU A 455 -29.88 -83.85 13.25
N LEU A 456 -29.87 -83.62 11.93
CA LEU A 456 -30.22 -84.66 10.94
C LEU A 456 -29.25 -85.86 10.97
N LEU A 457 -27.95 -85.62 11.19
CA LEU A 457 -26.95 -86.68 11.32
C LEU A 457 -27.08 -87.45 12.64
N GLN A 458 -27.36 -86.77 13.76
CA GLN A 458 -27.69 -87.40 15.03
C GLN A 458 -28.93 -88.27 14.89
N TYR A 459 -29.98 -87.75 14.25
CA TYR A 459 -31.22 -88.48 13.99
C TYR A 459 -31.00 -89.75 13.16
N ARG A 460 -30.17 -89.68 12.11
CA ARG A 460 -29.78 -90.84 11.29
C ARG A 460 -29.01 -91.91 12.06
N ASN A 461 -28.27 -91.51 13.10
CA ASN A 461 -27.44 -92.40 13.92
C ASN A 461 -28.21 -93.03 15.10
N ASN A 462 -29.41 -92.55 15.42
CA ASN A 462 -30.27 -93.13 16.45
C ASN A 462 -30.78 -94.52 16.00
N SER A 463 -30.88 -95.46 16.95
CA SER A 463 -31.17 -96.87 16.64
C SER A 463 -32.64 -97.16 16.33
N ASP A 464 -33.58 -96.32 16.76
CA ASP A 464 -35.01 -96.48 16.50
C ASP A 464 -35.39 -95.89 15.14
N LYS A 465 -35.57 -96.77 14.15
CA LYS A 465 -35.96 -96.43 12.78
C LYS A 465 -37.47 -96.59 12.59
N THR A 466 -38.27 -95.65 13.10
CA THR A 466 -39.70 -95.61 12.79
C THR A 466 -39.94 -95.14 11.34
N LEU A 467 -41.12 -95.43 10.78
CA LEU A 467 -41.41 -95.08 9.38
C LEU A 467 -41.65 -93.56 9.25
N GLU A 468 -42.44 -93.01 10.17
CA GLU A 468 -42.71 -91.56 10.35
C GLU A 468 -41.42 -90.72 10.50
N ALA A 469 -40.39 -91.27 11.16
CA ALA A 469 -39.08 -90.62 11.29
C ALA A 469 -38.40 -90.41 9.93
N ASN A 470 -38.46 -91.43 9.06
CA ASN A 470 -37.86 -91.35 7.73
C ASN A 470 -38.67 -90.43 6.80
N GLU A 471 -39.99 -90.37 6.96
CA GLU A 471 -40.84 -89.42 6.24
C GLU A 471 -40.55 -87.97 6.64
N MET A 472 -40.41 -87.67 7.94
CA MET A 472 -39.97 -86.34 8.41
C MET A 472 -38.57 -85.96 7.92
N LEU A 473 -37.64 -86.91 7.81
CA LEU A 473 -36.32 -86.66 7.22
C LEU A 473 -36.41 -86.31 5.72
N LEU A 474 -37.22 -87.05 4.97
CA LEU A 474 -37.45 -86.79 3.54
C LEU A 474 -38.12 -85.43 3.31
N GLU A 475 -39.07 -85.05 4.16
CA GLU A 475 -39.76 -83.76 4.06
C GLU A 475 -38.81 -82.60 4.39
N LYS A 476 -37.95 -82.73 5.40
CA LYS A 476 -36.86 -81.76 5.66
C LYS A 476 -35.86 -81.64 4.50
N LEU A 477 -35.57 -82.74 3.80
CA LEU A 477 -34.70 -82.70 2.60
C LEU A 477 -35.39 -82.03 1.40
N ARG A 478 -36.70 -82.24 1.22
CA ARG A 478 -37.49 -81.54 0.19
C ARG A 478 -37.56 -80.04 0.47
N GLN A 479 -37.88 -79.67 1.71
CA GLN A 479 -37.91 -78.27 2.15
C GLN A 479 -36.58 -77.58 1.85
N ARG A 480 -35.44 -78.20 2.17
CA ARG A 480 -34.12 -77.63 1.87
C ARG A 480 -33.77 -77.50 0.39
N ILE A 481 -34.29 -78.37 -0.48
CA ILE A 481 -34.15 -78.18 -1.94
C ILE A 481 -34.95 -76.94 -2.35
N GLN A 482 -36.18 -76.81 -1.87
CA GLN A 482 -37.04 -75.65 -2.14
C GLN A 482 -36.46 -74.34 -1.59
N ASP A 483 -35.94 -74.33 -0.35
CA ASP A 483 -35.29 -73.16 0.26
C ASP A 483 -34.05 -72.72 -0.53
N ARG A 484 -33.25 -73.67 -1.03
CA ARG A 484 -32.09 -73.40 -1.88
C ARG A 484 -32.51 -72.79 -3.22
N ASP A 485 -33.55 -73.33 -3.85
CA ASP A 485 -33.99 -72.88 -5.16
C ASP A 485 -34.58 -71.46 -5.07
N VAL A 486 -35.36 -71.17 -4.02
CA VAL A 486 -35.83 -69.80 -3.72
C VAL A 486 -34.68 -68.85 -3.33
N ALA A 487 -33.62 -69.32 -2.67
CA ALA A 487 -32.44 -68.51 -2.41
C ALA A 487 -31.64 -68.18 -3.68
N LEU A 488 -31.63 -69.07 -4.68
CA LEU A 488 -31.03 -68.83 -5.99
C LEU A 488 -31.84 -67.80 -6.79
N GLU A 489 -33.18 -67.89 -6.77
CA GLU A 489 -34.06 -66.88 -7.40
C GLU A 489 -33.79 -65.49 -6.84
N ARG A 490 -33.79 -65.32 -5.50
CA ARG A 490 -33.48 -64.02 -4.87
C ARG A 490 -32.10 -63.49 -5.25
N ALA A 491 -31.08 -64.35 -5.26
CA ALA A 491 -29.72 -63.94 -5.64
C ALA A 491 -29.62 -63.50 -7.11
N ILE A 492 -30.48 -64.03 -8.00
CA ILE A 492 -30.59 -63.61 -9.40
C ILE A 492 -31.30 -62.25 -9.48
N ASP A 493 -32.42 -62.07 -8.77
CA ASP A 493 -33.18 -60.81 -8.75
C ASP A 493 -32.36 -59.64 -8.16
N GLU A 494 -31.58 -59.89 -7.11
CA GLU A 494 -30.63 -58.92 -6.54
C GLU A 494 -29.57 -58.50 -7.58
N LYS A 495 -29.08 -59.44 -8.40
CA LYS A 495 -28.12 -59.12 -9.47
C LYS A 495 -28.74 -58.29 -10.57
N PHE A 496 -29.96 -58.61 -11.02
CA PHE A 496 -30.68 -57.79 -11.99
C PHE A 496 -30.97 -56.38 -11.45
N SER A 497 -31.42 -56.27 -10.20
CA SER A 497 -31.67 -54.98 -9.56
C SER A 497 -30.41 -54.10 -9.52
N SER A 498 -29.26 -54.68 -9.16
CA SER A 498 -27.97 -53.96 -9.17
C SER A 498 -27.51 -53.52 -10.56
N LEU A 499 -27.86 -54.27 -11.61
CA LEU A 499 -27.58 -53.90 -13.00
C LEU A 499 -28.46 -52.74 -13.47
N GLU A 500 -29.75 -52.73 -13.10
CA GLU A 500 -30.63 -51.60 -13.41
C GLU A 500 -30.18 -50.30 -12.73
N GLU A 501 -29.71 -50.37 -11.48
CA GLU A 501 -29.15 -49.21 -10.78
C GLU A 501 -27.92 -48.66 -11.50
N LYS A 502 -26.99 -49.53 -11.91
CA LYS A 502 -25.82 -49.13 -12.71
C LYS A 502 -26.21 -48.56 -14.08
N GLU A 503 -27.28 -49.05 -14.69
CA GLU A 503 -27.79 -48.49 -15.94
C GLU A 503 -28.51 -47.13 -15.73
N LYS A 504 -29.10 -46.88 -14.55
CA LYS A 504 -29.64 -45.56 -14.17
C LYS A 504 -28.51 -44.55 -13.92
N GLU A 505 -27.47 -44.94 -13.18
CA GLU A 505 -26.25 -44.16 -12.97
C GLU A 505 -25.59 -43.77 -14.31
N LEU A 506 -25.43 -44.73 -15.23
CA LEU A 506 -24.88 -44.46 -16.56
C LEU A 506 -25.72 -43.45 -17.34
N ARG A 507 -27.07 -43.54 -17.30
CA ARG A 507 -27.94 -42.53 -17.95
C ARG A 507 -27.76 -41.15 -17.33
N GLN A 508 -27.64 -41.05 -16.01
CA GLN A 508 -27.42 -39.78 -15.31
C GLN A 508 -26.06 -39.15 -15.65
N LEU A 509 -25.00 -39.96 -15.73
CA LEU A 509 -23.68 -39.50 -16.18
C LEU A 509 -23.72 -38.96 -17.62
N HIS A 510 -24.43 -39.63 -18.54
CA HIS A 510 -24.60 -39.12 -19.92
C HIS A 510 -25.36 -37.79 -19.98
N LEU A 511 -26.32 -37.54 -19.08
CA LEU A 511 -27.00 -36.25 -18.98
C LEU A 511 -26.06 -35.17 -18.45
N SER A 512 -25.34 -35.44 -17.36
CA SER A 512 -24.38 -34.49 -16.79
C SER A 512 -23.24 -34.13 -17.76
N MET A 513 -22.71 -35.10 -18.54
CA MET A 513 -21.74 -34.81 -19.60
C MET A 513 -22.32 -33.85 -20.64
N ARG A 514 -23.56 -34.08 -21.10
CA ARG A 514 -24.22 -33.17 -22.06
C ARG A 514 -24.42 -31.78 -21.48
N GLU A 515 -24.83 -31.66 -20.23
CA GLU A 515 -24.99 -30.34 -19.57
C GLU A 515 -23.63 -29.60 -19.54
N ARG A 516 -22.55 -30.30 -19.18
CA ARG A 516 -21.19 -29.74 -19.25
C ARG A 516 -20.77 -29.34 -20.67
N ASP A 517 -21.14 -30.11 -21.69
CA ASP A 517 -20.87 -29.74 -23.09
C ASP A 517 -21.62 -28.45 -23.49
N HIS A 518 -22.86 -28.27 -23.05
CA HIS A 518 -23.62 -27.03 -23.28
C HIS A 518 -23.00 -25.83 -22.53
N ASP A 519 -22.56 -26.03 -21.29
CA ASP A 519 -21.86 -24.98 -20.52
C ASP A 519 -20.52 -24.60 -21.16
N LEU A 520 -19.75 -25.57 -21.65
CA LEU A 520 -18.51 -25.33 -22.38
C LEU A 520 -18.78 -24.55 -23.68
N GLU A 521 -19.84 -24.88 -24.41
CA GLU A 521 -20.20 -24.16 -25.64
C GLU A 521 -20.69 -22.72 -25.35
N ARG A 522 -21.43 -22.53 -24.26
CA ARG A 522 -21.80 -21.19 -23.76
C ARG A 522 -20.56 -20.38 -23.38
N LEU A 523 -19.58 -20.99 -22.72
CA LEU A 523 -18.31 -20.35 -22.37
C LEU A 523 -17.49 -20.00 -23.63
N ARG A 524 -17.43 -20.89 -24.65
CA ARG A 524 -16.84 -20.57 -25.95
C ARG A 524 -17.50 -19.34 -26.60
N GLY A 525 -18.83 -19.27 -26.57
CA GLY A 525 -19.57 -18.10 -27.07
C GLY A 525 -19.21 -16.79 -26.35
N ILE A 526 -19.12 -16.82 -25.01
CA ILE A 526 -18.69 -15.66 -24.20
C ILE A 526 -17.24 -15.28 -24.52
N LEU A 527 -16.33 -16.25 -24.62
CA LEU A 527 -14.92 -16.01 -24.95
C LEU A 527 -14.76 -15.42 -26.35
N SER A 528 -15.50 -15.91 -27.35
CA SER A 528 -15.51 -15.35 -28.70
C SER A 528 -16.07 -13.92 -28.74
N SER A 529 -17.10 -13.63 -27.94
CA SER A 529 -17.62 -12.26 -27.79
C SER A 529 -16.58 -11.34 -27.13
N ASN A 530 -15.83 -11.82 -26.14
CA ASN A 530 -14.78 -11.06 -25.48
C ASN A 530 -13.55 -10.87 -26.39
N GLU A 531 -13.23 -11.86 -27.23
CA GLU A 531 -12.19 -11.74 -28.25
C GLU A 531 -12.54 -10.64 -29.26
N ALA A 532 -13.80 -10.59 -29.72
CA ALA A 532 -14.28 -9.53 -30.61
C ALA A 532 -14.26 -8.13 -29.96
N THR A 533 -14.58 -8.01 -28.66
CA THR A 533 -14.48 -6.71 -27.96
C THR A 533 -13.02 -6.30 -27.74
N MET A 534 -12.11 -7.24 -27.42
CA MET A 534 -10.67 -6.96 -27.35
C MET A 534 -10.11 -6.49 -28.70
N GLN A 535 -10.40 -7.19 -29.79
CA GLN A 535 -9.97 -6.79 -31.15
C GLN A 535 -10.51 -5.40 -31.54
N SER A 536 -11.73 -5.05 -31.11
CA SER A 536 -12.29 -3.71 -31.28
C SER A 536 -11.49 -2.66 -30.49
N MET A 537 -11.22 -2.91 -29.20
CA MET A 537 -10.39 -2.03 -28.37
C MET A 537 -8.96 -1.87 -28.93
N GLU A 538 -8.33 -2.94 -29.41
CA GLU A 538 -7.02 -2.90 -30.07
C GLU A 538 -7.04 -2.08 -31.38
N SER A 539 -8.15 -2.11 -32.12
CA SER A 539 -8.30 -1.26 -33.31
C SER A 539 -8.45 0.22 -32.94
N LEU A 540 -9.17 0.53 -31.86
CA LEU A 540 -9.31 1.88 -31.32
C LEU A 540 -7.98 2.41 -30.77
N LEU A 541 -7.24 1.60 -30.01
CA LEU A 541 -5.91 1.93 -29.50
C LEU A 541 -4.93 2.23 -30.64
N ARG A 542 -4.94 1.43 -31.72
CA ARG A 542 -4.14 1.72 -32.92
C ARG A 542 -4.56 3.03 -33.60
N SER A 543 -5.86 3.31 -33.71
CA SER A 543 -6.34 4.60 -34.24
C SER A 543 -5.86 5.78 -33.38
N LYS A 544 -5.92 5.66 -32.04
CA LYS A 544 -5.43 6.69 -31.12
C LYS A 544 -3.91 6.84 -31.14
N GLY A 545 -3.16 5.76 -31.34
CA GLY A 545 -1.71 5.82 -31.62
C GLY A 545 -1.40 6.68 -32.85
N LEU A 546 -2.10 6.44 -33.96
CA LEU A 546 -1.95 7.22 -35.20
C LEU A 546 -2.36 8.70 -35.03
N GLU A 547 -3.41 9.00 -34.25
CA GLU A 547 -3.76 10.38 -33.90
C GLU A 547 -2.65 11.07 -33.10
N VAL A 548 -2.05 10.40 -32.12
CA VAL A 548 -0.92 10.92 -31.33
C VAL A 548 0.31 11.15 -32.19
N GLU A 549 0.63 10.22 -33.10
CA GLU A 549 1.72 10.39 -34.08
C GLU A 549 1.48 11.62 -34.97
N GLN A 550 0.27 11.79 -35.51
CA GLN A 550 -0.11 12.95 -36.32
C GLN A 550 0.01 14.27 -35.54
N LEU A 551 -0.45 14.32 -34.29
CA LEU A 551 -0.31 15.49 -33.43
C LEU A 551 1.16 15.78 -33.09
N SER A 552 1.98 14.75 -32.86
CA SER A 552 3.41 14.93 -32.62
C SER A 552 4.12 15.56 -33.84
N ALA A 553 3.74 15.14 -35.05
CA ALA A 553 4.27 15.69 -36.29
C ALA A 553 3.82 17.14 -36.54
N THR A 554 2.55 17.50 -36.22
CA THR A 554 2.11 18.90 -36.33
C THR A 554 2.78 19.79 -35.30
N CYS A 555 2.99 19.34 -34.06
CA CYS A 555 3.77 20.05 -33.05
C CYS A 555 5.23 20.30 -33.50
N GLN A 556 5.91 19.30 -34.06
CA GLN A 556 7.27 19.45 -34.62
C GLN A 556 7.31 20.48 -35.76
N ASN A 557 6.34 20.43 -36.69
CA ASN A 557 6.24 21.39 -37.79
C ASN A 557 5.98 22.83 -37.29
N LEU A 558 5.15 23.01 -36.26
CA LEU A 558 4.91 24.31 -35.64
C LEU A 558 6.15 24.85 -34.90
N GLN A 559 6.90 23.96 -34.23
CA GLN A 559 8.16 24.34 -33.60
C GLN A 559 9.20 24.79 -34.64
N TRP A 560 9.36 24.05 -35.73
CA TRP A 560 10.25 24.45 -36.83
C TRP A 560 9.83 25.79 -37.44
N LEU A 561 8.52 26.02 -37.63
CA LEU A 561 8.01 27.29 -38.15
C LEU A 561 8.30 28.47 -37.18
N LYS A 562 8.16 28.24 -35.88
CA LYS A 562 8.52 29.21 -34.84
C LYS A 562 10.02 29.57 -34.93
N GLU A 563 10.90 28.57 -34.95
CA GLU A 563 12.35 28.77 -35.07
C GLU A 563 12.71 29.54 -36.36
N GLU A 564 12.09 29.22 -37.50
CA GLU A 564 12.31 29.95 -38.76
C GLU A 564 11.82 31.41 -38.70
N ILE A 565 10.72 31.70 -37.98
CA ILE A 565 10.26 33.08 -37.75
C ILE A 565 11.23 33.83 -36.81
N GLU A 566 11.68 33.20 -35.73
CA GLU A 566 12.64 33.79 -34.77
C GLU A 566 13.99 34.10 -35.45
N THR A 567 14.49 33.23 -36.34
CA THR A 567 15.71 33.53 -37.10
C THR A 567 15.51 34.63 -38.14
N LYS A 568 14.32 34.76 -38.75
CA LYS A 568 13.98 35.87 -39.66
C LYS A 568 13.89 37.19 -38.90
N PHE A 569 13.23 37.22 -37.75
CA PHE A 569 13.16 38.38 -36.88
C PHE A 569 14.55 38.82 -36.41
N SER A 570 15.38 37.86 -35.96
CA SER A 570 16.77 38.11 -35.55
C SER A 570 17.65 38.66 -36.67
N ARG A 571 17.41 38.27 -37.93
CA ARG A 571 18.08 38.83 -39.11
C ARG A 571 17.63 40.27 -39.36
N TRP A 572 16.31 40.50 -39.43
CA TRP A 572 15.74 41.83 -39.62
C TRP A 572 16.15 42.83 -38.52
N GLN A 573 16.20 42.39 -37.25
CA GLN A 573 16.66 43.23 -36.16
C GLN A 573 18.13 43.68 -36.35
N LYS A 574 19.02 42.77 -36.76
CA LYS A 574 20.42 43.13 -37.07
C LYS A 574 20.55 44.08 -38.26
N GLU A 575 19.68 43.94 -39.26
CA GLU A 575 19.60 44.89 -40.38
C GLU A 575 19.16 46.29 -39.89
N GLN A 576 18.15 46.38 -39.02
CA GLN A 576 17.74 47.65 -38.40
C GLN A 576 18.87 48.26 -37.56
N GLU A 577 19.53 47.47 -36.70
CA GLU A 577 20.67 47.92 -35.91
C GLU A 577 21.82 48.42 -36.80
N SER A 578 22.13 47.75 -37.91
CA SER A 578 23.12 48.19 -38.89
C SER A 578 22.73 49.49 -39.59
N ILE A 579 21.46 49.69 -39.93
CA ILE A 579 20.96 50.94 -40.54
C ILE A 579 21.06 52.08 -39.52
N ILE A 580 20.68 51.84 -38.26
CA ILE A 580 20.79 52.83 -37.18
C ILE A 580 22.26 53.23 -36.97
N GLN A 581 23.19 52.27 -36.93
CA GLN A 581 24.63 52.55 -36.83
C GLN A 581 25.16 53.36 -38.02
N GLN A 582 24.74 53.03 -39.26
CA GLN A 582 25.11 53.81 -40.45
C GLN A 582 24.58 55.25 -40.38
N LEU A 583 23.32 55.44 -39.97
CA LEU A 583 22.71 56.77 -39.81
C LEU A 583 23.41 57.57 -38.70
N GLN A 584 23.69 56.97 -37.55
CA GLN A 584 24.44 57.60 -36.46
C GLN A 584 25.84 58.04 -36.91
N THR A 585 26.55 57.17 -37.64
CA THR A 585 27.89 57.47 -38.18
C THR A 585 27.82 58.63 -39.18
N SER A 586 26.92 58.55 -40.16
CA SER A 586 26.73 59.61 -41.16
C SER A 586 26.32 60.95 -40.55
N LEU A 587 25.53 60.94 -39.48
CA LEU A 587 25.10 62.16 -38.77
C LEU A 587 26.25 62.75 -37.95
N HIS A 588 27.09 61.91 -37.33
CA HIS A 588 28.31 62.33 -36.64
C HIS A 588 29.33 62.95 -37.62
N ASP A 589 29.59 62.29 -38.75
CA ASP A 589 30.47 62.81 -39.80
C ASP A 589 29.96 64.16 -40.35
N ARG A 590 28.63 64.30 -40.53
CA ARG A 590 28.01 65.56 -40.93
C ARG A 590 28.11 66.66 -39.88
N ASN A 591 27.94 66.35 -38.60
CA ASN A 591 28.17 67.33 -37.53
C ASN A 591 29.62 67.82 -37.55
N LYS A 592 30.58 66.90 -37.71
CA LYS A 592 32.00 67.22 -37.78
C LYS A 592 32.34 68.09 -38.99
N GLU A 593 31.81 67.78 -40.18
CA GLU A 593 31.94 68.65 -41.36
C GLU A 593 31.37 70.06 -41.11
N VAL A 594 30.23 70.18 -40.41
CA VAL A 594 29.62 71.47 -40.06
C VAL A 594 30.45 72.24 -39.04
N GLU A 595 31.01 71.57 -38.04
CA GLU A 595 31.94 72.14 -37.04
C GLU A 595 33.22 72.67 -37.73
N ASP A 596 33.86 71.85 -38.57
CA ASP A 596 35.05 72.23 -39.35
C ASP A 596 34.78 73.41 -40.30
N LEU A 597 33.64 73.41 -41.00
CA LEU A 597 33.22 74.52 -41.85
C LEU A 597 32.97 75.80 -41.05
N THR A 598 32.34 75.68 -39.87
CA THR A 598 32.03 76.80 -38.99
C THR A 598 33.31 77.41 -38.41
N ALA A 599 34.25 76.59 -37.93
CA ALA A 599 35.58 77.04 -37.50
C ALA A 599 36.34 77.74 -38.64
N THR A 600 36.29 77.18 -39.85
CA THR A 600 36.96 77.75 -41.03
C THR A 600 36.35 79.09 -41.47
N LEU A 601 35.03 79.25 -41.35
CA LEU A 601 34.32 80.50 -41.66
C LEU A 601 34.58 81.57 -40.59
N LEU A 602 34.52 81.21 -39.31
CA LEU A 602 34.82 82.13 -38.20
C LEU A 602 36.24 82.71 -38.29
N CYS A 603 37.22 81.91 -38.74
CA CYS A 603 38.59 82.37 -38.96
C CYS A 603 38.76 83.35 -40.15
N LYS A 604 37.72 83.58 -40.97
CA LYS A 604 37.78 84.42 -42.19
C LYS A 604 36.95 85.71 -42.13
N LEU A 605 36.24 85.96 -41.02
CA LEU A 605 35.39 87.14 -40.88
C LEU A 605 36.22 88.41 -40.59
N GLY A 606 35.98 89.47 -41.36
CA GLY A 606 36.58 90.79 -41.13
C GLY A 606 35.80 91.62 -40.10
N PRO A 607 36.42 92.68 -39.53
CA PRO A 607 35.73 93.59 -38.59
C PRO A 607 34.52 94.23 -39.28
N GLY A 608 33.32 93.95 -38.77
CA GLY A 608 32.02 94.31 -39.36
C GLY A 608 31.21 93.13 -39.91
N GLN A 609 31.83 91.98 -40.22
CA GLN A 609 31.08 90.77 -40.63
C GLN A 609 30.60 89.93 -39.45
N ASN A 610 31.19 90.11 -38.26
CA ASN A 610 30.73 89.46 -37.03
C ASN A 610 29.31 89.89 -36.62
N GLU A 611 28.91 91.14 -36.88
CA GLU A 611 27.55 91.62 -36.56
C GLU A 611 26.48 90.87 -37.38
N ILE A 612 26.78 90.57 -38.64
CA ILE A 612 25.93 89.75 -39.52
C ILE A 612 25.92 88.28 -39.06
N ALA A 613 27.06 87.76 -38.59
CA ALA A 613 27.13 86.43 -38.00
C ALA A 613 26.30 86.34 -36.70
N GLU A 614 26.35 87.36 -35.84
CA GLU A 614 25.50 87.46 -34.64
C GLU A 614 24.00 87.55 -34.97
N GLU A 615 23.59 88.34 -35.97
CA GLU A 615 22.20 88.35 -36.45
C GLU A 615 21.75 86.98 -36.98
N LEU A 616 22.62 86.26 -37.67
CA LEU A 616 22.36 84.90 -38.16
C LEU A 616 22.29 83.89 -37.01
N CYS A 617 23.17 83.95 -36.02
CA CYS A 617 23.10 83.15 -34.80
C CYS A 617 21.82 83.43 -34.00
N GLN A 618 21.41 84.70 -33.88
CA GLN A 618 20.11 85.05 -33.27
C GLN A 618 18.93 84.52 -34.09
N ARG A 619 19.01 84.51 -35.43
CA ARG A 619 18.00 83.88 -36.31
C ARG A 619 17.97 82.36 -36.14
N LEU A 620 19.13 81.72 -35.97
CA LEU A 620 19.25 80.29 -35.72
C LEU A 620 18.62 79.94 -34.37
N GLN A 621 19.01 80.62 -33.29
CA GLN A 621 18.42 80.46 -31.95
C GLN A 621 16.91 80.71 -31.91
N ARG A 622 16.37 81.62 -32.74
CA ARG A 622 14.91 81.81 -32.88
C ARG A 622 14.24 80.61 -33.56
N LYS A 623 14.87 80.00 -34.58
CA LYS A 623 14.37 78.76 -35.21
C LYS A 623 14.52 77.54 -34.30
N GLU A 624 15.62 77.47 -33.57
CA GLU A 624 15.93 76.39 -32.63
C GLU A 624 14.94 76.38 -31.47
N ARG A 625 14.62 77.55 -30.89
CA ARG A 625 13.48 77.69 -29.96
C ARG A 625 12.18 77.23 -30.57
N MET A 626 11.84 77.66 -31.79
CA MET A 626 10.59 77.25 -32.45
C MET A 626 10.50 75.73 -32.69
N LEU A 627 11.62 75.06 -32.99
CA LEU A 627 11.69 73.60 -33.09
C LEU A 627 11.58 72.92 -31.72
N GLN A 628 12.20 73.51 -30.69
CA GLN A 628 12.13 73.02 -29.32
C GLN A 628 10.70 73.17 -28.74
N ASP A 629 10.01 74.27 -29.06
CA ASP A 629 8.59 74.50 -28.75
C ASP A 629 7.73 73.44 -29.43
N LEU A 630 7.90 73.20 -30.74
CA LEU A 630 7.19 72.16 -31.49
C LEU A 630 7.45 70.74 -30.97
N LEU A 631 8.68 70.42 -30.56
CA LEU A 631 9.00 69.15 -29.89
C LEU A 631 8.36 69.06 -28.51
N SER A 632 8.30 70.17 -27.77
CA SER A 632 7.59 70.22 -26.48
C SER A 632 6.09 69.99 -26.63
N ASP A 633 5.47 70.56 -27.67
CA ASP A 633 4.05 70.38 -27.96
C ASP A 633 3.75 68.96 -28.45
N ARG A 634 4.63 68.37 -29.26
CA ARG A 634 4.51 66.97 -29.67
C ARG A 634 4.70 65.99 -28.51
N ASN A 635 5.55 66.32 -27.54
CA ASN A 635 5.68 65.55 -26.29
C ASN A 635 4.45 65.73 -25.39
N LYS A 636 3.86 66.93 -25.28
CA LYS A 636 2.58 67.13 -24.57
C LYS A 636 1.48 66.28 -25.18
N GLN A 637 1.34 66.28 -26.51
CA GLN A 637 0.38 65.43 -27.23
C GLN A 637 0.62 63.94 -26.99
N ALA A 638 1.88 63.48 -26.96
CA ALA A 638 2.20 62.09 -26.64
C ALA A 638 1.77 61.72 -25.21
N VAL A 639 2.02 62.59 -24.23
CA VAL A 639 1.60 62.39 -22.83
C VAL A 639 0.08 62.50 -22.67
N GLU A 640 -0.59 63.36 -23.44
CA GLU A 640 -2.06 63.42 -23.52
C GLU A 640 -2.63 62.09 -24.05
N TYR A 641 -2.08 61.53 -25.13
CA TYR A 641 -2.48 60.21 -25.62
C TYR A 641 -2.16 59.07 -24.63
N GLU A 642 -1.04 59.12 -23.92
CA GLU A 642 -0.77 58.15 -22.84
C GLU A 642 -1.79 58.26 -21.69
N MET A 643 -2.19 59.47 -21.30
CA MET A 643 -3.24 59.69 -20.30
C MET A 643 -4.61 59.22 -20.80
N GLU A 644 -4.95 59.44 -22.08
CA GLU A 644 -6.18 58.90 -22.68
C GLU A 644 -6.19 57.36 -22.69
N ILE A 645 -5.08 56.72 -23.08
CA ILE A 645 -4.93 55.26 -23.04
C ILE A 645 -5.04 54.73 -21.60
N GLN A 646 -4.39 55.39 -20.62
CA GLN A 646 -4.52 55.02 -19.22
C GLN A 646 -5.94 55.21 -18.69
N GLY A 647 -6.64 56.27 -19.07
CA GLY A 647 -8.05 56.50 -18.74
C GLY A 647 -8.96 55.42 -19.35
N LEU A 648 -8.70 55.00 -20.59
CA LEU A 648 -9.41 53.88 -21.22
C LEU A 648 -9.14 52.56 -20.50
N LEU A 649 -7.88 52.25 -20.15
CA LEU A 649 -7.51 51.06 -19.38
C LEU A 649 -8.18 51.04 -18.00
N GLN A 650 -8.20 52.17 -17.29
CA GLN A 650 -8.93 52.30 -16.03
C GLN A 650 -10.44 52.08 -16.23
N SER A 651 -11.04 52.65 -17.29
CA SER A 651 -12.45 52.44 -17.60
C SER A 651 -12.81 51.00 -17.99
N MET A 652 -11.85 50.25 -18.57
CA MET A 652 -12.02 48.82 -18.81
C MET A 652 -11.91 48.03 -17.51
N SER A 653 -10.93 48.35 -16.65
CA SER A 653 -10.77 47.68 -15.35
C SER A 653 -11.97 47.92 -14.42
N THR A 654 -12.56 49.12 -14.39
CA THR A 654 -13.80 49.35 -13.64
C THR A 654 -14.98 48.57 -14.23
N ARG A 655 -15.09 48.48 -15.57
CA ARG A 655 -16.14 47.68 -16.23
C ARG A 655 -15.96 46.17 -15.98
N GLU A 656 -14.73 45.71 -15.93
CA GLU A 656 -14.37 44.32 -15.60
C GLU A 656 -14.75 44.00 -14.15
N GLN A 657 -14.44 44.89 -13.19
CA GLN A 657 -14.89 44.78 -11.80
C GLN A 657 -16.42 44.83 -11.66
N GLU A 658 -17.11 45.70 -12.39
CA GLU A 658 -18.58 45.76 -12.43
C GLU A 658 -19.19 44.47 -13.01
N SER A 659 -18.58 43.92 -14.07
CA SER A 659 -18.97 42.64 -14.67
C SER A 659 -18.75 41.48 -13.71
N GLN A 660 -17.63 41.46 -12.97
CA GLN A 660 -17.32 40.46 -11.97
C GLN A 660 -18.31 40.54 -10.78
N ALA A 661 -18.61 41.74 -10.29
CA ALA A 661 -19.62 41.95 -9.25
C ALA A 661 -21.05 41.60 -9.71
N ALA A 662 -21.35 41.73 -11.02
CA ALA A 662 -22.62 41.28 -11.60
C ALA A 662 -22.68 39.74 -11.68
N ALA A 663 -21.58 39.08 -12.05
CA ALA A 663 -21.46 37.62 -12.06
C ALA A 663 -21.58 37.05 -10.63
N GLU A 664 -20.92 37.65 -9.63
CA GLU A 664 -21.04 37.28 -8.22
C GLU A 664 -22.48 37.38 -7.71
N LYS A 665 -23.19 38.48 -8.02
CA LYS A 665 -24.63 38.62 -7.72
C LYS A 665 -25.49 37.55 -8.41
N MET A 666 -25.14 37.15 -9.63
CA MET A 666 -25.84 36.09 -10.34
C MET A 666 -25.58 34.72 -9.69
N VAL A 667 -24.35 34.42 -9.28
CA VAL A 667 -24.00 33.22 -8.51
C VAL A 667 -24.75 33.21 -7.17
N GLN A 668 -24.83 34.34 -6.47
CA GLN A 668 -25.60 34.46 -5.23
C GLN A 668 -27.10 34.21 -5.45
N ALA A 669 -27.70 34.80 -6.49
CA ALA A 669 -29.10 34.54 -6.85
C ALA A 669 -29.34 33.08 -7.27
N LEU A 670 -28.36 32.42 -7.90
CA LEU A 670 -28.41 30.99 -8.20
C LEU A 670 -28.32 30.14 -6.94
N MET A 671 -27.48 30.50 -5.95
CA MET A 671 -27.44 29.82 -4.64
C MET A 671 -28.77 29.96 -3.89
N GLU A 672 -29.35 31.17 -3.87
CA GLU A 672 -30.68 31.42 -3.30
C GLU A 672 -31.74 30.56 -3.99
N ARG A 673 -31.79 30.55 -5.32
CA ARG A 673 -32.70 29.69 -6.11
C ARG A 673 -32.48 28.20 -5.88
N ASN A 674 -31.24 27.76 -5.69
CA ASN A 674 -30.93 26.36 -5.39
C ASN A 674 -31.39 25.99 -3.98
N SER A 675 -31.30 26.91 -3.02
CA SER A 675 -31.87 26.73 -1.67
C SER A 675 -33.40 26.70 -1.68
N GLU A 676 -34.06 27.55 -2.48
CA GLU A 676 -35.52 27.49 -2.72
C GLU A 676 -35.92 26.16 -3.37
N LEU A 677 -35.17 25.68 -4.37
CA LEU A 677 -35.39 24.38 -4.99
C LEU A 677 -35.16 23.22 -4.01
N GLN A 678 -34.18 23.31 -3.12
CA GLN A 678 -33.95 22.31 -2.09
C GLN A 678 -35.08 22.29 -1.06
N ALA A 679 -35.60 23.46 -0.64
CA ALA A 679 -36.79 23.57 0.20
C ALA A 679 -38.04 23.00 -0.50
N LEU A 680 -38.23 23.27 -1.79
CA LEU A 680 -39.33 22.69 -2.58
C LEU A 680 -39.19 21.17 -2.74
N ARG A 681 -37.98 20.64 -2.92
CA ARG A 681 -37.70 19.20 -2.95
C ARG A 681 -38.01 18.53 -1.60
N GLN A 682 -37.69 19.19 -0.48
CA GLN A 682 -38.09 18.71 0.86
C GLN A 682 -39.62 18.75 1.03
N TYR A 683 -40.28 19.81 0.57
CA TYR A 683 -41.74 19.96 0.65
C TYR A 683 -42.50 18.96 -0.25
N LEU A 684 -41.93 18.60 -1.41
CA LEU A 684 -42.46 17.56 -2.29
C LEU A 684 -42.17 16.15 -1.75
N GLY A 685 -40.95 15.87 -1.27
CA GLY A 685 -40.63 14.59 -0.62
C GLY A 685 -41.54 14.28 0.58
N GLY A 686 -41.92 15.30 1.36
CA GLY A 686 -42.93 15.16 2.42
C GLY A 686 -44.34 14.84 1.91
N LYS A 687 -44.72 15.30 0.69
CA LYS A 687 -45.99 14.94 0.04
C LYS A 687 -45.93 13.57 -0.63
N ASP A 688 -44.81 13.19 -1.22
CA ASP A 688 -44.61 11.89 -1.85
C ASP A 688 -44.60 10.76 -0.82
N PHE A 689 -44.11 11.03 0.40
CA PHE A 689 -44.28 10.15 1.56
C PHE A 689 -45.77 9.93 1.91
N MET A 690 -46.59 11.00 1.89
CA MET A 690 -48.04 10.89 2.12
C MET A 690 -48.79 10.20 0.96
N MET A 691 -48.37 10.41 -0.30
CA MET A 691 -48.98 9.74 -1.47
C MET A 691 -48.60 8.26 -1.54
N SER A 692 -47.37 7.90 -1.14
CA SER A 692 -46.91 6.51 -1.09
C SER A 692 -47.65 5.71 -0.01
N GLN A 693 -48.04 6.34 1.10
CA GLN A 693 -48.92 5.73 2.10
C GLN A 693 -50.34 5.47 1.58
N ALA A 694 -50.86 6.30 0.65
CA ALA A 694 -52.18 6.11 0.06
C ALA A 694 -52.23 5.00 -1.01
N LEU A 695 -51.13 4.76 -1.74
CA LEU A 695 -51.06 3.79 -2.84
C LEU A 695 -50.92 2.33 -2.40
N LEU A 696 -50.63 2.05 -1.12
CA LEU A 696 -50.49 0.69 -0.60
C LEU A 696 -51.81 0.02 -0.18
N SER A 697 -52.96 0.72 -0.29
CA SER A 697 -54.20 0.23 0.33
C SER A 697 -55.11 -0.66 -0.55
N ASN A 698 -54.95 -0.74 -1.88
CA ASN A 698 -55.88 -1.52 -2.73
C ASN A 698 -55.28 -2.11 -4.04
N ARG A 699 -55.40 -3.44 -4.18
CA ARG A 699 -55.37 -4.31 -5.40
C ARG A 699 -56.33 -5.49 -5.10
N PRO A 700 -56.94 -6.25 -6.05
CA PRO A 700 -56.56 -6.57 -7.44
C PRO A 700 -57.59 -5.95 -8.46
N ALA A 701 -57.96 -6.44 -9.66
CA ALA A 701 -57.74 -7.69 -10.41
C ALA A 701 -57.98 -7.53 -11.95
N GLU A 702 -57.57 -8.55 -12.74
CA GLU A 702 -58.25 -9.24 -13.88
C GLU A 702 -59.10 -8.45 -14.95
N VAL A 703 -59.21 -8.79 -16.26
CA VAL A 703 -58.73 -9.91 -17.12
C VAL A 703 -58.97 -9.60 -18.63
N THR A 704 -58.14 -10.14 -19.56
CA THR A 704 -58.34 -10.21 -21.06
C THR A 704 -58.49 -8.88 -21.87
N SER A 705 -58.22 -8.78 -23.19
CA SER A 705 -57.59 -9.63 -24.24
C SER A 705 -57.32 -8.80 -25.53
N ILE A 706 -56.75 -9.46 -26.57
CA ILE A 706 -56.76 -9.10 -28.02
C ILE A 706 -55.56 -8.27 -28.57
N SER A 707 -54.93 -8.86 -29.60
CA SER A 707 -53.92 -8.35 -30.57
C SER A 707 -54.67 -7.92 -31.87
N PRO A 708 -54.12 -7.24 -32.94
CA PRO A 708 -52.71 -7.14 -33.33
C PRO A 708 -52.24 -5.86 -34.11
N HIS A 709 -50.97 -5.91 -34.55
CA HIS A 709 -50.37 -5.35 -35.80
C HIS A 709 -50.64 -3.92 -36.33
N LEU A 710 -49.52 -3.21 -36.54
CA LEU A 710 -49.06 -2.57 -37.80
C LEU A 710 -49.96 -1.53 -38.53
N GLY A 711 -49.44 -0.31 -38.71
CA GLY A 711 -49.96 0.63 -39.73
C GLY A 711 -49.68 2.11 -39.44
N GLU A 712 -48.95 2.77 -40.35
CA GLU A 712 -48.79 4.23 -40.35
C GLU A 712 -50.11 4.93 -40.73
N GLN A 713 -50.43 6.08 -40.11
CA GLN A 713 -50.64 7.35 -40.83
C GLN A 713 -51.03 8.53 -39.91
N THR A 714 -50.23 9.60 -40.03
CA THR A 714 -50.58 11.04 -40.14
C THR A 714 -51.96 11.60 -39.75
N ASN A 715 -51.89 12.82 -39.17
CA ASN A 715 -52.89 13.91 -39.11
C ASN A 715 -54.07 13.70 -38.12
N GLN A 716 -54.24 14.48 -37.06
CA GLN A 716 -54.25 15.96 -36.93
C GLN A 716 -53.86 16.34 -35.48
N GLY A 717 -53.37 17.54 -35.12
CA GLY A 717 -53.04 18.75 -35.89
C GLY A 717 -53.28 20.01 -35.04
N SER A 718 -52.26 20.88 -34.85
CA SER A 718 -52.46 22.28 -34.42
C SER A 718 -51.21 23.15 -34.67
N VAL A 719 -51.35 24.09 -35.63
CA VAL A 719 -51.00 25.54 -35.55
C VAL A 719 -49.55 25.97 -35.25
N HIS A 720 -48.88 26.91 -35.94
CA HIS A 720 -48.97 27.53 -37.30
C HIS A 720 -47.70 28.44 -37.42
N ILE A 721 -46.76 28.21 -38.37
CA ILE A 721 -46.55 28.99 -39.63
C ILE A 721 -45.89 30.40 -39.49
N PRO A 722 -44.97 30.83 -40.38
CA PRO A 722 -43.86 30.10 -41.02
C PRO A 722 -42.57 30.98 -41.16
N SER A 723 -41.61 30.55 -41.99
CA SER A 723 -40.55 31.39 -42.55
C SER A 723 -40.44 31.20 -44.07
N ARG A 724 -40.31 32.28 -44.88
CA ARG A 724 -39.50 32.25 -46.13
C ARG A 724 -39.25 33.64 -46.75
N ASP A 725 -38.11 33.74 -47.41
CA ASP A 725 -37.60 34.87 -48.20
C ASP A 725 -38.31 35.11 -49.55
N ASP A 726 -37.81 36.18 -50.20
CA ASP A 726 -37.70 36.46 -51.64
C ASP A 726 -38.61 37.51 -52.33
N SER A 727 -37.94 38.64 -52.62
CA SER A 727 -37.85 39.27 -53.96
C SER A 727 -38.92 40.29 -54.49
N THR A 728 -38.35 41.37 -55.05
CA THR A 728 -38.80 42.14 -56.24
C THR A 728 -40.10 43.00 -56.22
N SER A 729 -39.89 44.30 -55.97
CA SER A 729 -40.15 45.43 -56.91
C SER A 729 -41.51 45.67 -57.61
N LEU A 730 -41.93 46.95 -57.54
CA LEU A 730 -42.70 47.75 -58.52
C LEU A 730 -44.22 47.55 -58.67
N THR A 731 -44.98 48.61 -58.34
CA THR A 731 -45.98 49.37 -59.14
C THR A 731 -46.96 50.08 -58.19
N ALA A 732 -47.66 51.18 -58.47
CA ALA A 732 -47.53 52.34 -59.36
C ALA A 732 -48.80 53.21 -59.16
N LYS A 733 -48.65 54.55 -59.11
CA LYS A 733 -49.68 55.61 -59.30
C LYS A 733 -50.74 55.88 -58.21
N GLY A 734 -50.90 57.18 -57.92
CA GLY A 734 -51.98 57.79 -57.14
C GLY A 734 -51.75 59.30 -56.94
N ASP A 735 -51.93 60.12 -57.98
CA ASP A 735 -51.71 61.58 -57.94
C ASP A 735 -52.76 62.35 -57.12
N ALA A 736 -52.34 63.41 -56.39
CA ALA A 736 -53.06 64.70 -56.35
C ALA A 736 -52.27 65.87 -55.70
N SER A 737 -52.10 66.94 -56.48
CA SER A 737 -51.90 68.35 -56.08
C SER A 737 -50.58 68.82 -55.42
N VAL A 738 -50.09 69.95 -55.93
CA VAL A 738 -48.83 70.65 -55.59
C VAL A 738 -49.17 71.94 -54.81
N PRO A 739 -48.30 72.42 -53.91
CA PRO A 739 -47.61 73.68 -54.22
C PRO A 739 -46.11 73.67 -53.92
N ARG A 740 -45.34 74.42 -54.72
CA ARG A 740 -43.90 74.66 -54.54
C ARG A 740 -43.60 75.44 -53.25
N SER A 741 -42.63 74.94 -52.48
CA SER A 741 -41.66 75.73 -51.70
C SER A 741 -40.32 74.99 -51.78
N SER A 742 -39.37 75.43 -52.61
CA SER A 742 -38.34 76.42 -52.28
C SER A 742 -37.35 75.95 -51.20
N LEU A 743 -36.23 75.38 -51.66
CA LEU A 743 -34.89 75.56 -51.08
C LEU A 743 -34.76 75.21 -49.57
N GLY A 744 -34.79 73.91 -49.24
CA GLY A 744 -34.57 73.43 -47.87
C GLY A 744 -34.14 71.95 -47.72
N ASP A 745 -34.44 71.07 -48.70
CA ASP A 745 -34.43 69.61 -48.47
C ASP A 745 -33.33 68.81 -49.20
N LEU A 746 -32.09 69.28 -49.22
CA LEU A 746 -30.94 68.37 -49.46
C LEU A 746 -30.33 67.85 -48.15
N ASP A 747 -30.23 68.69 -47.11
CA ASP A 747 -29.69 68.26 -45.82
C ASP A 747 -30.63 67.28 -45.08
N THR A 748 -31.95 67.38 -45.29
CA THR A 748 -32.93 66.45 -44.71
C THR A 748 -32.87 65.06 -45.37
N VAL A 749 -32.74 65.00 -46.70
CA VAL A 749 -32.59 63.73 -47.42
C VAL A 749 -31.23 63.10 -47.17
N ALA A 750 -30.14 63.88 -47.19
CA ALA A 750 -28.81 63.40 -46.83
C ALA A 750 -28.72 62.96 -45.35
N GLY A 751 -29.47 63.62 -44.46
CA GLY A 751 -29.67 63.20 -43.08
C GLY A 751 -30.31 61.82 -42.98
N LEU A 752 -31.44 61.61 -43.67
CA LEU A 752 -32.14 60.32 -43.70
C LEU A 752 -31.32 59.20 -44.37
N GLU A 753 -30.55 59.49 -45.43
CA GLU A 753 -29.63 58.51 -46.02
C GLU A 753 -28.48 58.15 -45.07
N LYS A 754 -27.99 59.11 -44.29
CA LYS A 754 -26.97 58.87 -43.25
C LYS A 754 -27.54 58.07 -42.08
N GLU A 755 -28.75 58.38 -41.63
CA GLU A 755 -29.47 57.61 -40.61
C GLU A 755 -29.76 56.17 -41.08
N LEU A 756 -30.14 55.98 -42.34
CA LEU A 756 -30.35 54.65 -42.93
C LEU A 756 -29.05 53.83 -43.01
N ASN A 757 -27.93 54.47 -43.38
CA ASN A 757 -26.62 53.81 -43.38
C ASN A 757 -26.15 53.47 -41.96
N ASN A 758 -26.30 54.40 -41.00
CA ASN A 758 -26.01 54.14 -39.59
C ASN A 758 -26.85 52.96 -39.06
N ALA A 759 -28.16 52.94 -39.31
CA ALA A 759 -29.05 51.85 -38.88
C ALA A 759 -28.68 50.50 -39.53
N LYS A 760 -28.15 50.52 -40.75
CA LYS A 760 -27.63 49.33 -41.43
C LYS A 760 -26.33 48.83 -40.81
N GLU A 761 -25.40 49.72 -40.48
CA GLU A 761 -24.15 49.40 -39.76
C GLU A 761 -24.44 48.87 -38.35
N GLU A 762 -25.39 49.47 -37.63
CA GLU A 762 -25.87 48.97 -36.34
C GLU A 762 -26.49 47.57 -36.44
N LEU A 763 -27.31 47.31 -37.47
CA LEU A 763 -27.84 45.96 -37.73
C LEU A 763 -26.73 44.93 -38.05
N GLU A 764 -25.70 45.33 -38.78
CA GLU A 764 -24.56 44.45 -39.08
C GLU A 764 -23.71 44.15 -37.83
N LEU A 765 -23.53 45.14 -36.95
CA LEU A 765 -22.90 44.98 -35.64
C LEU A 765 -23.75 44.10 -34.71
N MET A 766 -25.07 44.27 -34.68
CA MET A 766 -25.98 43.42 -33.91
C MET A 766 -25.96 41.97 -34.43
N ALA A 767 -25.93 41.75 -35.74
CA ALA A 767 -25.80 40.41 -36.32
C ALA A 767 -24.41 39.77 -36.06
N LYS A 768 -23.34 40.57 -35.91
CA LYS A 768 -22.03 40.05 -35.45
C LYS A 768 -22.09 39.63 -33.98
N LYS A 769 -22.60 40.51 -33.10
CA LYS A 769 -22.83 40.20 -31.67
C LYS A 769 -23.76 39.00 -31.45
N GLU A 770 -24.75 38.79 -32.31
CA GLU A 770 -25.62 37.61 -32.25
C GLU A 770 -24.86 36.32 -32.62
N ARG A 771 -23.96 36.36 -33.61
CA ARG A 771 -23.10 35.20 -33.92
C ARG A 771 -22.08 34.94 -32.81
N GLU A 772 -21.48 35.99 -32.27
CA GLU A 772 -20.54 35.93 -31.14
C GLU A 772 -21.23 35.31 -29.91
N SER A 773 -22.37 35.84 -29.48
CA SER A 773 -23.12 35.27 -28.35
C SER A 773 -23.65 33.86 -28.60
N ARG A 774 -23.99 33.47 -29.85
CA ARG A 774 -24.29 32.06 -30.19
C ARG A 774 -23.05 31.16 -30.08
N MET A 775 -21.87 31.64 -30.45
CA MET A 775 -20.61 30.89 -30.29
C MET A 775 -20.21 30.78 -28.81
N GLU A 776 -20.37 31.85 -28.03
CA GLU A 776 -20.19 31.85 -26.58
C GLU A 776 -21.16 30.88 -25.89
N LEU A 777 -22.44 30.90 -26.25
CA LEU A 777 -23.43 29.93 -25.76
C LEU A 777 -23.06 28.49 -26.11
N SER A 778 -22.54 28.23 -27.32
CA SER A 778 -22.07 26.89 -27.70
C SER A 778 -20.81 26.47 -26.94
N ALA A 779 -19.90 27.40 -26.64
CA ALA A 779 -18.71 27.13 -25.83
C ALA A 779 -19.07 26.88 -24.36
N LEU A 780 -20.00 27.67 -23.80
CA LEU A 780 -20.55 27.47 -22.46
C LEU A 780 -21.31 26.14 -22.36
N GLN A 781 -22.11 25.76 -23.36
CA GLN A 781 -22.76 24.44 -23.41
C GLN A 781 -21.72 23.30 -23.44
N SER A 782 -20.63 23.45 -24.19
CA SER A 782 -19.54 22.47 -24.19
C SER A 782 -18.82 22.40 -22.84
N MET A 783 -18.60 23.54 -22.17
CA MET A 783 -17.96 23.58 -20.85
C MET A 783 -18.86 22.99 -19.76
N VAL A 784 -20.16 23.25 -19.81
CA VAL A 784 -21.16 22.61 -18.93
C VAL A 784 -21.20 21.11 -19.15
N ALA A 785 -21.18 20.62 -20.39
CA ALA A 785 -21.12 19.18 -20.67
C ALA A 785 -19.85 18.51 -20.10
N VAL A 786 -18.70 19.19 -20.18
CA VAL A 786 -17.44 18.72 -19.57
C VAL A 786 -17.54 18.72 -18.04
N GLN A 787 -18.10 19.77 -17.42
CA GLN A 787 -18.31 19.81 -15.97
C GLN A 787 -19.34 18.77 -15.48
N GLU A 788 -20.41 18.52 -16.23
CA GLU A 788 -21.37 17.43 -15.94
C GLU A 788 -20.69 16.06 -15.99
N GLN A 789 -19.79 15.84 -16.96
CA GLN A 789 -19.02 14.60 -17.09
C GLN A 789 -17.97 14.45 -15.96
N GLU A 790 -17.33 15.53 -15.54
CA GLU A 790 -16.39 15.55 -14.41
C GLU A 790 -17.13 15.30 -13.07
N LEU A 791 -18.29 15.93 -12.87
CA LEU A 791 -19.15 15.69 -11.70
C LEU A 791 -19.71 14.26 -11.68
N GLN A 792 -20.03 13.67 -12.83
CA GLN A 792 -20.38 12.24 -12.93
C GLN A 792 -19.19 11.33 -12.59
N GLY A 793 -17.96 11.70 -12.98
CA GLY A 793 -16.74 11.01 -12.57
C GLY A 793 -16.55 11.06 -11.04
N GLN A 794 -16.61 12.25 -10.45
CA GLN A 794 -16.53 12.44 -9.00
C GLN A 794 -17.65 11.72 -8.23
N ALA A 795 -18.86 11.66 -8.78
CA ALA A 795 -19.96 10.88 -8.20
C ALA A 795 -19.67 9.37 -8.26
N ALA A 796 -19.17 8.84 -9.37
CA ALA A 796 -18.80 7.44 -9.51
C ALA A 796 -17.64 7.06 -8.57
N ASP A 797 -16.65 7.94 -8.38
CA ASP A 797 -15.56 7.77 -7.41
C ASP A 797 -16.07 7.79 -5.97
N MET A 798 -16.98 8.72 -5.62
CA MET A 798 -17.62 8.75 -4.31
C MET A 798 -18.46 7.50 -4.04
N GLU A 799 -19.21 6.98 -5.01
CA GLU A 799 -19.92 5.72 -4.87
C GLU A 799 -18.95 4.53 -4.77
N SER A 800 -17.84 4.53 -5.52
CA SER A 800 -16.79 3.51 -5.45
C SER A 800 -16.12 3.48 -4.07
N LEU A 801 -15.80 4.65 -3.52
CA LEU A 801 -15.29 4.80 -2.17
C LEU A 801 -16.33 4.34 -1.13
N THR A 802 -17.60 4.71 -1.30
CA THR A 802 -18.70 4.27 -0.41
C THR A 802 -18.86 2.75 -0.43
N ARG A 803 -18.85 2.11 -1.60
CA ARG A 803 -18.86 0.64 -1.75
C ARG A 803 -17.61 0.02 -1.11
N THR A 804 -16.45 0.63 -1.26
CA THR A 804 -15.19 0.16 -0.65
C THR A 804 -15.23 0.24 0.87
N THR A 805 -15.81 1.31 1.43
CA THR A 805 -16.04 1.46 2.88
C THR A 805 -17.04 0.42 3.37
N GLN A 806 -18.17 0.21 2.68
CA GLN A 806 -19.15 -0.82 3.02
C GLN A 806 -18.52 -2.23 3.03
N ILE A 807 -17.75 -2.59 1.99
CA ILE A 807 -17.05 -3.88 1.92
C ILE A 807 -16.04 -4.02 3.07
N LYS A 808 -15.35 -2.94 3.48
CA LYS A 808 -14.46 -2.95 4.65
C LYS A 808 -15.23 -3.09 5.96
N GLU A 809 -16.37 -2.42 6.13
CA GLU A 809 -17.22 -2.55 7.31
C GLU A 809 -17.80 -3.96 7.43
N ASP A 810 -18.24 -4.55 6.33
CA ASP A 810 -18.78 -5.91 6.33
C ASP A 810 -17.67 -6.95 6.54
N LEU A 811 -16.47 -6.74 5.97
CA LEU A 811 -15.29 -7.54 6.32
C LEU A 811 -14.88 -7.39 7.80
N ILE A 812 -15.02 -6.20 8.39
CA ILE A 812 -14.76 -5.99 9.83
C ILE A 812 -15.81 -6.74 10.66
N LYS A 813 -17.09 -6.74 10.27
CA LYS A 813 -18.14 -7.53 10.92
C LYS A 813 -17.88 -9.02 10.80
N ASP A 814 -17.50 -9.51 9.61
CA ASP A 814 -17.18 -10.92 9.38
C ASP A 814 -15.95 -11.35 10.19
N LEU A 815 -14.91 -10.53 10.26
CA LEU A 815 -13.75 -10.78 11.12
C LEU A 815 -14.12 -10.75 12.61
N GLN A 816 -14.99 -9.83 13.04
CA GLN A 816 -15.51 -9.81 14.42
C GLN A 816 -16.36 -11.05 14.72
N MET A 817 -17.16 -11.53 13.77
CA MET A 817 -17.94 -12.77 13.88
C MET A 817 -17.08 -14.05 13.81
N GLN A 818 -15.89 -13.99 13.20
CA GLN A 818 -14.90 -15.08 13.22
C GLN A 818 -13.99 -15.05 14.45
N LEU A 819 -13.84 -13.89 15.11
CA LEU A 819 -13.10 -13.69 16.35
C LEU A 819 -13.92 -13.94 17.62
N VAL A 820 -15.24 -14.02 17.50
CA VAL A 820 -16.17 -14.34 18.60
C VAL A 820 -16.70 -15.76 18.38
N ASP A 821 -16.35 -16.68 19.28
CA ASP A 821 -16.88 -18.03 19.24
C ASP A 821 -18.41 -18.01 19.36
N PRO A 822 -19.16 -18.85 18.61
CA PRO A 822 -20.62 -18.83 18.62
C PRO A 822 -21.24 -19.23 19.97
N GLU A 823 -20.47 -19.81 20.89
CA GLU A 823 -20.88 -20.07 22.28
C GLU A 823 -20.86 -18.80 23.15
N ASP A 824 -20.03 -17.80 22.79
CA ASP A 824 -19.83 -16.57 23.56
C ASP A 824 -20.84 -15.47 23.23
N ILE A 825 -21.52 -15.50 22.09
CA ILE A 825 -22.59 -14.53 21.76
C ILE A 825 -23.68 -14.50 22.86
N PRO A 826 -24.30 -15.64 23.26
CA PRO A 826 -25.24 -15.65 24.38
C PRO A 826 -24.54 -15.49 25.75
N ALA A 827 -23.21 -15.67 25.86
CA ALA A 827 -22.46 -15.34 27.08
C ALA A 827 -22.27 -13.83 27.25
N MET A 828 -22.05 -13.10 26.15
CA MET A 828 -21.89 -11.65 26.12
C MET A 828 -23.22 -10.93 26.38
N GLU A 829 -24.33 -11.46 25.87
CA GLU A 829 -25.68 -10.98 26.24
C GLU A 829 -25.99 -11.24 27.72
N ARG A 830 -25.66 -12.43 28.25
CA ARG A 830 -25.78 -12.73 29.69
C ARG A 830 -24.92 -11.79 30.53
N LEU A 831 -23.65 -11.59 30.19
CA LEU A 831 -22.74 -10.66 30.87
C LEU A 831 -23.25 -9.22 30.80
N THR A 832 -23.86 -8.79 29.70
CA THR A 832 -24.44 -7.44 29.59
C THR A 832 -25.65 -7.27 30.50
N GLN A 833 -26.51 -8.28 30.62
CA GLN A 833 -27.64 -8.30 31.55
C GLN A 833 -27.18 -8.42 33.01
N GLU A 834 -26.15 -9.23 33.29
CA GLU A 834 -25.51 -9.35 34.60
C GLU A 834 -24.84 -8.04 35.03
N VAL A 835 -24.15 -7.32 34.14
CA VAL A 835 -23.56 -6.00 34.44
C VAL A 835 -24.64 -4.96 34.78
N LEU A 836 -25.82 -5.02 34.13
CA LEU A 836 -26.95 -4.16 34.49
C LEU A 836 -27.53 -4.54 35.87
N LEU A 837 -27.74 -5.83 36.14
CA LEU A 837 -28.17 -6.32 37.46
C LEU A 837 -27.14 -6.06 38.57
N LEU A 838 -25.85 -6.10 38.26
CA LEU A 838 -24.77 -5.77 39.20
C LEU A 838 -24.72 -4.28 39.50
N ARG A 839 -24.99 -3.40 38.51
CA ARG A 839 -25.15 -1.95 38.76
C ARG A 839 -26.36 -1.66 39.64
N GLU A 840 -27.48 -2.37 39.44
CA GLU A 840 -28.67 -2.25 40.27
C GLU A 840 -28.43 -2.78 41.71
N LYS A 841 -27.69 -3.87 41.86
CA LYS A 841 -27.30 -4.44 43.17
C LYS A 841 -26.24 -3.62 43.90
N LEU A 842 -25.28 -3.03 43.19
CA LEU A 842 -24.24 -2.16 43.80
C LEU A 842 -24.88 -0.97 44.53
N ALA A 843 -25.94 -0.38 43.97
CA ALA A 843 -26.70 0.70 44.60
C ALA A 843 -27.40 0.31 45.93
N LEU A 844 -27.56 -0.98 46.23
CA LEU A 844 -28.10 -1.49 47.50
C LEU A 844 -26.99 -1.84 48.52
N VAL A 845 -25.81 -2.27 48.04
CA VAL A 845 -24.72 -2.80 48.87
C VAL A 845 -23.87 -1.72 49.56
N GLU A 846 -23.90 -0.47 49.08
CA GLU A 846 -23.13 0.66 49.68
C GLU A 846 -23.42 0.92 51.16
N SER A 847 -24.55 0.43 51.70
CA SER A 847 -24.88 0.55 53.14
C SER A 847 -24.29 -0.55 54.05
N GLN A 848 -23.81 -1.66 53.49
CA GLN A 848 -23.27 -2.81 54.24
C GLN A 848 -21.78 -3.10 53.97
N GLY A 849 -21.22 -2.60 52.86
CA GLY A 849 -19.88 -2.95 52.39
C GLY A 849 -18.73 -2.70 53.38
N GLY A 850 -18.84 -1.73 54.29
CA GLY A 850 -17.77 -1.38 55.24
C GLY A 850 -17.36 -2.51 56.20
N ASN A 851 -18.33 -3.30 56.68
CA ASN A 851 -18.02 -4.46 57.54
C ASN A 851 -17.49 -5.65 56.74
N LEU A 852 -17.97 -5.85 55.51
CA LEU A 852 -17.49 -6.93 54.65
C LEU A 852 -16.03 -6.70 54.23
N LEU A 853 -15.67 -5.44 53.92
CA LEU A 853 -14.32 -5.06 53.48
C LEU A 853 -13.27 -5.39 54.55
N LEU A 854 -13.48 -4.96 55.80
CA LEU A 854 -12.59 -5.25 56.94
C LEU A 854 -12.43 -6.76 57.19
N MET A 855 -13.48 -7.54 56.90
CA MET A 855 -13.51 -8.98 57.13
C MET A 855 -12.80 -9.76 56.03
N LEU A 856 -12.89 -9.28 54.78
CA LEU A 856 -12.12 -9.77 53.63
C LEU A 856 -10.64 -9.37 53.74
N GLU A 857 -10.35 -8.13 54.12
CA GLU A 857 -8.99 -7.65 54.39
C GLU A 857 -8.34 -8.52 55.47
N GLY A 858 -9.06 -8.82 56.55
CA GLY A 858 -8.64 -9.79 57.57
C GLY A 858 -8.36 -11.21 57.04
N LEU A 859 -9.06 -11.69 56.00
CA LEU A 859 -8.77 -12.98 55.37
C LEU A 859 -7.54 -12.93 54.44
N VAL A 860 -7.32 -11.82 53.73
CA VAL A 860 -6.09 -11.61 52.93
C VAL A 860 -4.87 -11.66 53.86
N ASP A 861 -4.99 -11.04 55.02
CA ASP A 861 -4.02 -11.01 56.11
C ASP A 861 -3.73 -12.39 56.73
N GLU A 862 -4.71 -13.30 56.74
CA GLU A 862 -4.50 -14.69 57.19
C GLU A 862 -3.93 -15.56 56.07
N ARG A 863 -4.29 -15.30 54.80
CA ARG A 863 -3.69 -15.96 53.65
C ARG A 863 -2.20 -15.60 53.47
N SER A 864 -1.81 -14.35 53.74
CA SER A 864 -0.39 -13.95 53.74
C SER A 864 0.39 -14.66 54.85
N ARG A 865 -0.13 -14.65 56.09
CA ARG A 865 0.46 -15.40 57.22
C ARG A 865 0.52 -16.93 56.99
N LEU A 866 -0.44 -17.50 56.25
CA LEU A 866 -0.43 -18.90 55.85
C LEU A 866 0.68 -19.18 54.82
N ASN A 867 0.82 -18.32 53.81
CA ASN A 867 1.88 -18.43 52.81
C ASN A 867 3.28 -18.30 53.44
N GLU A 868 3.48 -17.40 54.40
CA GLU A 868 4.73 -17.30 55.16
C GLU A 868 5.06 -18.61 55.91
N ALA A 869 4.07 -19.20 56.58
CA ALA A 869 4.24 -20.44 57.33
C ALA A 869 4.53 -21.65 56.39
N LEU A 870 3.85 -21.73 55.24
CA LEU A 870 4.13 -22.72 54.19
C LEU A 870 5.51 -22.51 53.54
N GLN A 871 5.97 -21.26 53.41
CA GLN A 871 7.30 -20.96 52.91
C GLN A 871 8.39 -21.35 53.91
N ALA A 872 8.16 -21.12 55.21
CA ALA A 872 9.02 -21.63 56.28
C ALA A 872 9.05 -23.16 56.30
N GLU A 873 7.91 -23.84 56.09
CA GLU A 873 7.85 -25.30 55.97
C GLU A 873 8.68 -25.81 54.77
N ARG A 874 8.53 -25.18 53.60
CA ARG A 874 9.35 -25.50 52.41
C ARG A 874 10.83 -25.25 52.63
N GLN A 875 11.21 -24.20 53.36
CA GLN A 875 12.59 -23.94 53.73
C GLN A 875 13.14 -25.01 54.68
N LEU A 876 12.35 -25.45 55.67
CA LEU A 876 12.70 -26.55 56.57
C LEU A 876 12.88 -27.87 55.81
N TYR A 877 11.94 -28.26 54.93
CA TYR A 877 12.13 -29.43 54.05
C TYR A 877 13.36 -29.29 53.16
N SER A 878 13.62 -28.11 52.58
CA SER A 878 14.81 -27.90 51.74
C SER A 878 16.12 -28.05 52.53
N SER A 879 16.10 -27.69 53.83
CA SER A 879 17.23 -27.84 54.74
C SER A 879 17.40 -29.33 55.11
N LEU A 880 16.32 -30.01 55.48
CA LEU A 880 16.29 -31.44 55.80
C LEU A 880 16.75 -32.34 54.64
N VAL A 881 16.41 -31.96 53.40
CA VAL A 881 16.87 -32.63 52.15
C VAL A 881 18.37 -32.38 51.92
N LYS A 882 18.85 -31.14 52.11
CA LYS A 882 20.29 -30.85 52.02
C LYS A 882 21.11 -31.60 53.08
N PHE A 883 20.58 -31.73 54.30
CA PHE A 883 21.22 -32.53 55.36
C PHE A 883 21.21 -34.04 55.11
N HIS A 884 20.31 -34.56 54.28
CA HIS A 884 20.33 -35.99 53.90
C HIS A 884 21.51 -36.38 53.00
N ALA A 885 22.25 -35.41 52.42
CA ALA A 885 23.37 -35.67 51.52
C ALA A 885 24.73 -35.96 52.21
N HIS A 886 24.85 -35.79 53.53
CA HIS A 886 26.10 -36.03 54.27
C HIS A 886 25.88 -36.96 55.49
N PRO A 887 26.61 -38.09 55.66
CA PRO A 887 26.10 -39.17 56.52
C PRO A 887 26.60 -39.19 57.97
N GLU A 888 27.71 -38.52 58.33
CA GLU A 888 28.49 -38.87 59.52
C GLU A 888 28.77 -37.70 60.48
N SER A 889 28.04 -37.62 61.61
CA SER A 889 28.53 -37.13 62.91
C SER A 889 27.48 -37.31 64.02
N SER A 890 27.90 -37.31 65.29
CA SER A 890 27.02 -37.36 66.47
C SER A 890 26.21 -36.07 66.73
N GLU A 891 26.33 -35.07 65.85
CA GLU A 891 25.53 -33.84 65.90
C GLU A 891 24.19 -34.02 65.17
N ARG A 892 24.10 -35.00 64.25
CA ARG A 892 22.90 -35.32 63.47
C ARG A 892 21.65 -35.46 64.33
N ASP A 893 21.70 -36.20 65.42
CA ASP A 893 20.52 -36.43 66.26
C ASP A 893 20.04 -35.16 66.98
N ARG A 894 20.97 -34.27 67.38
CA ARG A 894 20.60 -32.96 67.97
C ARG A 894 20.02 -32.01 66.94
N THR A 895 20.59 -31.97 65.74
CA THR A 895 20.07 -31.12 64.67
C THR A 895 18.73 -31.64 64.16
N LEU A 896 18.55 -32.95 63.98
CA LEU A 896 17.26 -33.54 63.65
C LEU A 896 16.20 -33.33 64.75
N GLN A 897 16.59 -33.34 66.03
CA GLN A 897 15.70 -32.97 67.14
C GLN A 897 15.25 -31.51 67.01
N VAL A 898 16.15 -30.58 66.71
CA VAL A 898 15.83 -29.15 66.50
C VAL A 898 14.97 -28.92 65.25
N GLU A 899 15.24 -29.60 64.14
CA GLU A 899 14.41 -29.53 62.92
C GLU A 899 13.03 -30.18 63.14
N LEU A 900 12.93 -31.22 63.97
CA LEU A 900 11.65 -31.82 64.36
C LEU A 900 10.83 -30.88 65.25
N GLU A 901 11.47 -30.21 66.22
CA GLU A 901 10.85 -29.19 67.06
C GLU A 901 10.43 -27.97 66.21
N GLY A 902 11.26 -27.56 65.25
CA GLY A 902 10.92 -26.54 64.24
C GLY A 902 9.72 -26.93 63.38
N ALA A 903 9.67 -28.16 62.89
CA ALA A 903 8.52 -28.69 62.14
C ALA A 903 7.24 -28.72 62.98
N GLN A 904 7.33 -29.08 64.27
CA GLN A 904 6.20 -29.04 65.20
C GLN A 904 5.69 -27.61 65.41
N VAL A 905 6.57 -26.63 65.60
CA VAL A 905 6.21 -25.21 65.75
C VAL A 905 5.57 -24.66 64.47
N ILE A 906 6.13 -24.96 63.29
CA ILE A 906 5.55 -24.55 62.00
C ILE A 906 4.17 -25.19 61.82
N ARG A 907 4.01 -26.48 62.14
CA ARG A 907 2.73 -27.17 62.08
C ARG A 907 1.69 -26.54 63.01
N SER A 908 2.03 -26.26 64.27
CA SER A 908 1.09 -25.57 65.19
C SER A 908 0.72 -24.17 64.70
N ARG A 909 1.66 -23.43 64.09
CA ARG A 909 1.38 -22.12 63.47
C ARG A 909 0.46 -22.24 62.24
N LEU A 910 0.64 -23.27 61.41
CA LEU A 910 -0.25 -23.57 60.28
C LEU A 910 -1.66 -23.95 60.76
N GLU A 911 -1.77 -24.83 61.75
CA GLU A 911 -3.05 -25.24 62.35
C GLU A 911 -3.78 -24.04 63.00
N GLU A 912 -3.07 -23.13 63.67
CA GLU A 912 -3.63 -21.89 64.24
C GLU A 912 -4.11 -20.89 63.17
N VAL A 913 -3.33 -20.66 62.11
CA VAL A 913 -3.71 -19.74 61.01
C VAL A 913 -4.87 -20.31 60.20
N LEU A 914 -4.85 -21.60 59.89
CA LEU A 914 -5.96 -22.28 59.21
C LEU A 914 -7.23 -22.23 60.06
N GLY A 915 -7.15 -22.54 61.36
CA GLY A 915 -8.28 -22.45 62.29
C GLY A 915 -8.93 -21.06 62.31
N ARG A 916 -8.12 -19.99 62.41
CA ARG A 916 -8.63 -18.61 62.35
C ARG A 916 -9.27 -18.27 61.00
N SER A 917 -8.66 -18.69 59.89
CA SER A 917 -9.21 -18.46 58.55
C SER A 917 -10.54 -19.17 58.33
N LEU A 918 -10.70 -20.39 58.86
CA LEU A 918 -11.96 -21.13 58.84
C LEU A 918 -13.03 -20.48 59.71
N GLU A 919 -12.68 -19.96 60.90
CA GLU A 919 -13.61 -19.18 61.71
C GLU A 919 -14.06 -17.87 61.02
N ARG A 920 -13.17 -17.19 60.29
CA ARG A 920 -13.55 -15.96 59.55
C ARG A 920 -14.38 -16.27 58.32
N LEU A 921 -14.04 -17.33 57.58
CA LEU A 921 -14.84 -17.83 56.46
C LEU A 921 -16.23 -18.27 56.92
N SER A 922 -16.35 -19.07 57.99
CA SER A 922 -17.66 -19.49 58.50
C SER A 922 -18.54 -18.32 58.92
N ARG A 923 -17.94 -17.24 59.46
CA ARG A 923 -18.68 -16.02 59.79
C ARG A 923 -19.11 -15.24 58.54
N LEU A 924 -18.31 -15.20 57.48
CA LEU A 924 -18.69 -14.64 56.17
C LEU A 924 -19.80 -15.47 55.50
N GLU A 925 -19.74 -16.80 55.58
CA GLU A 925 -20.82 -17.68 55.11
C GLU A 925 -22.13 -17.42 55.87
N THR A 926 -22.08 -17.21 57.20
CA THR A 926 -23.28 -16.81 57.95
C THR A 926 -23.80 -15.41 57.62
N LEU A 927 -22.96 -14.49 57.14
CA LEU A 927 -23.41 -13.19 56.63
C LEU A 927 -24.05 -13.34 55.24
N ALA A 928 -23.44 -14.10 54.34
CA ALA A 928 -23.97 -14.40 53.02
C ALA A 928 -25.30 -15.18 53.05
N ALA A 929 -25.56 -15.93 54.12
CA ALA A 929 -26.82 -16.64 54.33
C ALA A 929 -27.98 -15.77 54.86
N ILE A 930 -27.71 -14.52 55.26
CA ILE A 930 -28.73 -13.60 55.84
C ILE A 930 -29.32 -12.62 54.80
N GLY A 931 -28.69 -12.49 53.61
CA GLY A 931 -29.25 -11.80 52.44
C GLY A 931 -28.34 -10.74 51.84
#